data_AF-A0A5K8ACT5-F1
#
_entry.id   AF-A0A5K8ACT5-F1
#
_cell.length_a   1.000
_cell.length_b   1.000
_cell.length_c   1.000
_cell.angle_alpha   90.00
_cell.angle_beta   90.00
_cell.angle_gamma   90.00
#
_symmetry.space_group_name_H-M   'P 1'
#
loop_
_entity.id
_entity.type
_entity.pdbx_description
1 polymer ?
#
loop_
_entity_poly.entity_id
_entity_poly.type
_entity_poly.pdbx_seq_one_letter_code
_entity_poly.pdbx_strand_id
1 'polypeptide(L)'
;MDSNIHYQPIWVRGAYGPDASSVLSHLGPVENLIHQSVEKFYDFLMEIPDAKAVLDNLTPKEFEHLRLAQSEYMGSVLHPELSPESHKVMAGRAGRRHFCSGVSTDVLTEASVMYLDIAVVIADGDPNAEKLKDIITRRFQYDLINQIEMYTQVQQNRLSVHQKIVQQRQTANTLDFIQDTLEILIKSLNEDIMGVAVGSVKNGNYRHLLAKGQVPYDATDLTLPDYPTVTVPDIQQAWFREQPIIVNKLDQYPHWRTECKSMGIRSLGQFLMHDLQGAPIALLMVCESFPGYFLNESTRHYWQQIADLIGVNLDFIEKSRIKRRHRLADGLRFRRLLAQEKVEMHYQPIVDPSSGRTIKAEALGRLRDGDEIISPGKFLSAFGSNQLRDLFDIGLTRVMDDISSFSDPSLVCSINLPPEAMNDTEWLKALPEQFERLGARPDRIGLEIVESALSDEKKVQHALFTLKEAGFSILLDDVGTGESSLLRLATLPVTGIKIDQRFVRSIRENFEYLDLILSLWSLATQRGLECVAEGVENEDIVDCLGSIGGFLLQGYAYAKPMPAKAMADWILTHADNQPLHDFPRSLYGWYSLHVARCISIRNAVPTASDLLDIEQLKDSKRCFMHTLPPGVKSDGNIEKAHEKWHKDYFRFATMIQAGRNAADLWAEMETSKQELRSLVERKVRTPYLREK
;
A
#
# COMPACT_ATOMS: atom_id res chain seq x y z
N MET A 1 -25.31 3.44 -22.28
CA MET A 1 -26.78 3.28 -22.25
C MET A 1 -27.37 4.65 -22.47
N ASP A 2 -27.52 5.03 -23.74
CA ASP A 2 -28.25 6.22 -24.15
C ASP A 2 -29.73 5.89 -24.18
N SER A 3 -30.47 6.32 -23.15
CA SER A 3 -31.91 6.54 -23.21
C SER A 3 -32.32 7.43 -22.05
N ASN A 4 -32.09 8.75 -22.21
CA ASN A 4 -32.70 9.81 -21.40
C ASN A 4 -34.22 9.83 -21.67
N ILE A 5 -34.93 8.82 -21.18
CA ILE A 5 -36.37 8.91 -20.98
C ILE A 5 -36.53 9.72 -19.70
N HIS A 6 -36.75 11.03 -19.84
CA HIS A 6 -37.00 11.92 -18.71
C HIS A 6 -38.24 11.46 -17.94
N TYR A 7 -38.02 10.72 -16.86
CA TYR A 7 -39.07 10.19 -16.02
C TYR A 7 -39.66 11.33 -15.17
N GLN A 8 -40.82 11.85 -15.56
CA GLN A 8 -41.62 12.68 -14.65
C GLN A 8 -42.29 11.77 -13.61
N PRO A 9 -42.07 12.00 -12.30
CA PRO A 9 -42.71 11.20 -11.26
C PRO A 9 -44.23 11.27 -11.39
N ILE A 10 -44.88 10.11 -11.28
CA ILE A 10 -46.33 9.98 -11.54
C ILE A 10 -47.15 10.90 -10.62
N TRP A 11 -46.70 11.12 -9.38
CA TRP A 11 -47.39 11.98 -8.40
C TRP A 11 -47.40 13.46 -8.78
N VAL A 12 -46.54 13.88 -9.71
CA VAL A 12 -46.44 15.27 -10.18
C VAL A 12 -47.43 15.55 -11.33
N ARG A 13 -47.96 14.50 -11.98
CA ARG A 13 -48.92 14.58 -13.10
C ARG A 13 -50.25 15.16 -12.60
N GLY A 14 -50.42 16.47 -12.75
CA GLY A 14 -51.55 17.24 -12.23
C GLY A 14 -51.17 18.62 -11.69
N ALA A 15 -49.91 18.81 -11.31
CA ALA A 15 -49.37 20.11 -10.90
C ALA A 15 -48.93 20.99 -12.09
N TYR A 16 -48.98 20.46 -13.31
CA TYR A 16 -48.53 21.10 -14.55
C TYR A 16 -49.52 20.81 -15.68
N GLY A 17 -49.40 21.58 -16.76
CA GLY A 17 -50.26 21.45 -17.94
C GLY A 17 -51.52 22.33 -17.89
N PRO A 18 -52.43 22.17 -18.86
CA PRO A 18 -53.53 23.11 -19.08
C PRO A 18 -54.45 23.28 -17.87
N ASP A 19 -54.77 22.19 -17.15
CA ASP A 19 -55.66 22.24 -15.99
C ASP A 19 -55.04 23.00 -14.81
N ALA A 20 -53.75 22.82 -14.57
CA ALA A 20 -53.02 23.55 -13.53
C ALA A 20 -52.83 25.01 -13.93
N SER A 21 -52.51 25.28 -15.20
CA SER A 21 -52.36 26.63 -15.74
C SER A 21 -53.66 27.43 -15.62
N SER A 22 -54.81 26.81 -15.92
CA SER A 22 -56.13 27.42 -15.72
C SER A 22 -56.35 27.83 -14.26
N VAL A 23 -56.08 26.95 -13.29
CA VAL A 23 -56.24 27.28 -11.86
C VAL A 23 -55.27 28.39 -11.42
N LEU A 24 -53.99 28.30 -11.79
CA LEU A 24 -52.97 29.28 -11.40
C LEU A 24 -53.19 30.66 -12.04
N SER A 25 -53.81 30.73 -13.23
CA SER A 25 -54.09 32.01 -13.91
C SER A 25 -55.11 32.89 -13.18
N HIS A 26 -55.90 32.32 -12.27
CA HIS A 26 -56.88 33.07 -11.46
C HIS A 26 -56.27 33.80 -10.26
N LEU A 27 -55.02 33.50 -9.91
CA LEU A 27 -54.38 33.97 -8.69
C LEU A 27 -54.09 35.48 -8.64
N GLY A 28 -54.22 36.23 -9.74
CA GLY A 28 -53.86 37.65 -9.78
C GLY A 28 -52.40 37.90 -9.38
N PRO A 29 -52.03 39.13 -8.96
CA PRO A 29 -50.66 39.42 -8.52
C PRO A 29 -50.37 38.83 -7.13
N VAL A 30 -49.93 37.57 -7.11
CA VAL A 30 -49.54 36.81 -5.90
C VAL A 30 -48.26 37.33 -5.25
N GLU A 31 -47.53 38.19 -5.96
CA GLU A 31 -46.22 38.74 -5.59
C GLU A 31 -46.23 39.36 -4.18
N ASN A 32 -47.29 40.09 -3.81
CA ASN A 32 -47.39 40.70 -2.48
C ASN A 32 -47.56 39.68 -1.35
N LEU A 33 -48.32 38.59 -1.58
CA LEU A 33 -48.52 37.52 -0.59
C LEU A 33 -47.25 36.66 -0.45
N ILE A 34 -46.57 36.41 -1.56
CA ILE A 34 -45.27 35.75 -1.58
C ILE A 34 -44.24 36.60 -0.81
N HIS A 35 -44.17 37.91 -1.09
CA HIS A 35 -43.23 38.80 -0.41
C HIS A 35 -43.39 38.80 1.12
N GLN A 36 -44.64 38.91 1.63
CA GLN A 36 -44.89 38.84 3.07
C GLN A 36 -44.50 37.50 3.68
N SER A 37 -44.69 36.41 2.93
CA SER A 37 -44.26 35.07 3.36
C SER A 37 -42.73 34.99 3.41
N VAL A 38 -42.03 35.52 2.40
CA VAL A 38 -40.56 35.55 2.34
C VAL A 38 -39.96 36.37 3.49
N GLU A 39 -40.60 37.44 3.97
CA GLU A 39 -40.08 38.15 5.14
C GLU A 39 -40.08 37.27 6.40
N LYS A 40 -41.22 36.63 6.69
CA LYS A 40 -41.32 35.67 7.80
C LYS A 40 -40.35 34.51 7.67
N PHE A 41 -40.02 34.13 6.43
CA PHE A 41 -39.10 33.03 6.14
C PHE A 41 -37.72 33.33 6.69
N TYR A 42 -37.22 34.51 6.36
CA TYR A 42 -35.89 34.91 6.75
C TYR A 42 -35.81 35.25 8.23
N ASP A 43 -36.90 35.75 8.83
CA ASP A 43 -36.99 35.87 10.30
C ASP A 43 -36.82 34.50 10.98
N PHE A 44 -37.52 33.47 10.49
CA PHE A 44 -37.37 32.09 10.97
C PHE A 44 -35.97 31.52 10.72
N LEU A 45 -35.42 31.68 9.51
CA LEU A 45 -34.06 31.21 9.19
C LEU A 45 -32.99 31.88 10.09
N MET A 46 -33.19 33.13 10.51
CA MET A 46 -32.27 33.82 11.41
C MET A 46 -32.27 33.24 12.83
N GLU A 47 -33.28 32.45 13.20
CA GLU A 47 -33.31 31.68 14.46
C GLU A 47 -32.54 30.36 14.37
N ILE A 48 -32.29 29.85 13.17
CA ILE A 48 -31.51 28.63 12.93
C ILE A 48 -30.02 28.99 12.88
N PRO A 49 -29.16 28.49 13.79
CA PRO A 49 -27.75 28.90 13.88
C PRO A 49 -26.97 28.73 12.56
N ASP A 50 -27.16 27.60 11.87
CA ASP A 50 -26.43 27.30 10.62
C ASP A 50 -26.88 28.20 9.47
N ALA A 51 -28.18 28.46 9.34
CA ALA A 51 -28.70 29.37 8.33
C ALA A 51 -28.27 30.82 8.62
N LYS A 52 -28.32 31.24 9.89
CA LYS A 52 -27.80 32.54 10.33
C LYS A 52 -26.32 32.71 9.97
N ALA A 53 -25.49 31.70 10.19
CA ALA A 53 -24.07 31.75 9.86
C ALA A 53 -23.81 31.97 8.36
N VAL A 54 -24.65 31.42 7.48
CA VAL A 54 -24.61 31.70 6.04
C VAL A 54 -24.98 33.15 5.76
N LEU A 55 -26.14 33.59 6.27
CA LEU A 55 -26.70 34.92 6.01
C LEU A 55 -25.82 36.07 6.54
N ASP A 56 -25.12 35.87 7.65
CA ASP A 56 -24.19 36.87 8.23
C ASP A 56 -22.97 37.19 7.31
N ASN A 57 -22.75 36.41 6.23
CA ASN A 57 -21.75 36.72 5.20
C ASN A 57 -22.23 37.73 4.15
N LEU A 58 -23.52 38.03 4.11
CA LEU A 58 -24.10 39.01 3.20
C LEU A 58 -24.04 40.42 3.79
N THR A 59 -23.89 41.42 2.93
CA THR A 59 -24.15 42.81 3.30
C THR A 59 -25.66 43.07 3.40
N PRO A 60 -26.11 44.12 4.11
CA PRO A 60 -27.54 44.43 4.19
C PRO A 60 -28.23 44.58 2.82
N LYS A 61 -27.53 45.15 1.84
CA LYS A 61 -28.04 45.29 0.46
C LYS A 61 -28.15 43.95 -0.27
N GLU A 62 -27.17 43.06 -0.09
CA GLU A 62 -27.19 41.72 -0.69
C GLU A 62 -28.28 40.85 -0.05
N PHE A 63 -28.49 40.99 1.25
CA PHE A 63 -29.57 40.31 1.95
C PHE A 63 -30.95 40.78 1.48
N GLU A 64 -31.15 42.09 1.31
CA GLU A 64 -32.38 42.62 0.71
C GLU A 64 -32.59 42.11 -0.73
N HIS A 65 -31.54 42.11 -1.54
CA HIS A 65 -31.61 41.57 -2.90
C HIS A 65 -31.92 40.07 -2.91
N LEU A 66 -31.37 39.30 -1.97
CA LEU A 66 -31.67 37.87 -1.82
C LEU A 66 -33.15 37.64 -1.51
N ARG A 67 -33.76 38.43 -0.62
CA ARG A 67 -35.19 38.34 -0.30
C ARG A 67 -36.07 38.61 -1.52
N LEU A 68 -35.72 39.62 -2.31
CA LEU A 68 -36.43 39.93 -3.56
C LEU A 68 -36.27 38.80 -4.58
N ALA A 69 -35.05 38.31 -4.80
CA ALA A 69 -34.78 37.21 -5.71
C ALA A 69 -35.50 35.90 -5.30
N GLN A 70 -35.61 35.64 -4.00
CA GLN A 70 -36.38 34.50 -3.48
C GLN A 70 -37.88 34.66 -3.78
N SER A 71 -38.42 35.87 -3.65
CA SER A 71 -39.82 36.16 -3.99
C SER A 71 -40.11 35.96 -5.48
N GLU A 72 -39.23 36.46 -6.35
CA GLU A 72 -39.31 36.27 -7.80
C GLU A 72 -39.18 34.79 -8.20
N TYR A 73 -38.28 34.06 -7.54
CA TYR A 73 -38.11 32.62 -7.75
C TYR A 73 -39.38 31.85 -7.43
N MET A 74 -39.99 32.12 -6.27
CA MET A 74 -41.24 31.49 -5.86
C MET A 74 -42.39 31.85 -6.79
N GLY A 75 -42.47 33.10 -7.26
CA GLY A 75 -43.42 33.49 -8.31
C GLY A 75 -43.21 32.69 -9.59
N SER A 76 -41.96 32.44 -9.98
CA SER A 76 -41.61 31.62 -11.15
C SER A 76 -42.03 30.16 -10.98
N VAL A 77 -41.89 29.57 -9.79
CA VAL A 77 -42.39 28.21 -9.45
C VAL A 77 -43.90 28.12 -9.65
N LEU A 78 -44.63 29.19 -9.35
CA LEU A 78 -46.08 29.27 -9.46
C LEU A 78 -46.57 29.79 -10.82
N HIS A 79 -45.66 30.07 -11.76
CA HIS A 79 -46.05 30.57 -13.07
C HIS A 79 -46.96 29.56 -13.81
N PRO A 80 -48.11 29.99 -14.37
CA PRO A 80 -49.07 29.08 -15.00
C PRO A 80 -48.48 28.21 -16.11
N GLU A 81 -47.56 28.78 -16.90
CA GLU A 81 -46.93 28.14 -18.05
C GLU A 81 -45.62 27.38 -17.73
N LEU A 82 -45.23 27.30 -16.45
CA LEU A 82 -44.02 26.57 -16.07
C LEU A 82 -44.14 25.10 -16.49
N SER A 83 -43.14 24.57 -17.21
CA SER A 83 -43.05 23.14 -17.51
C SER A 83 -42.23 22.40 -16.44
N PRO A 84 -42.46 21.10 -16.22
CA PRO A 84 -41.65 20.30 -15.30
C PRO A 84 -40.16 20.32 -15.63
N GLU A 85 -39.80 20.31 -16.91
CA GLU A 85 -38.41 20.34 -17.37
C GLU A 85 -37.75 21.68 -17.03
N SER A 86 -38.44 22.79 -17.30
CA SER A 86 -37.95 24.13 -16.97
C SER A 86 -37.83 24.32 -15.46
N HIS A 87 -38.77 23.78 -14.69
CA HIS A 87 -38.72 23.77 -13.24
C HIS A 87 -37.52 22.98 -12.72
N LYS A 88 -37.27 21.76 -13.23
CA LYS A 88 -36.09 20.96 -12.84
C LYS A 88 -34.78 21.71 -13.08
N VAL A 89 -34.65 22.41 -14.21
CA VAL A 89 -33.46 23.23 -14.50
C VAL A 89 -33.33 24.40 -13.52
N MET A 90 -34.44 25.08 -13.21
CA MET A 90 -34.49 26.19 -12.27
C MET A 90 -34.11 25.75 -10.85
N ALA A 91 -34.73 24.66 -10.37
CA ALA A 91 -34.42 24.02 -9.09
C ALA A 91 -32.97 23.56 -9.02
N GLY A 92 -32.44 22.94 -10.08
CA GLY A 92 -31.03 22.57 -10.15
C GLY A 92 -30.10 23.76 -9.96
N ARG A 93 -30.39 24.91 -10.59
CA ARG A 93 -29.59 26.14 -10.40
C ARG A 93 -29.68 26.66 -8.97
N ALA A 94 -30.86 26.65 -8.35
CA ALA A 94 -31.05 27.07 -6.96
C ALA A 94 -30.30 26.15 -5.99
N GLY A 95 -30.47 24.83 -6.11
CA GLY A 95 -29.79 23.84 -5.28
C GLY A 95 -28.27 23.98 -5.35
N ARG A 96 -27.72 24.23 -6.53
CA ARG A 96 -26.28 24.48 -6.65
C ARG A 96 -25.82 25.76 -5.95
N ARG A 97 -26.57 26.86 -6.05
CA ARG A 97 -26.25 28.11 -5.35
C ARG A 97 -26.30 27.92 -3.83
N HIS A 98 -27.29 27.20 -3.33
CA HIS A 98 -27.40 26.83 -1.91
C HIS A 98 -26.17 26.03 -1.47
N PHE A 99 -25.76 25.04 -2.26
CA PHE A 99 -24.55 24.28 -2.00
C PHE A 99 -23.30 25.18 -1.93
N CYS A 100 -23.12 26.05 -2.92
CA CYS A 100 -21.95 26.96 -2.99
C CYS A 100 -21.99 28.06 -1.92
N SER A 101 -23.16 28.38 -1.36
CA SER A 101 -23.28 29.35 -0.26
C SER A 101 -23.15 28.69 1.12
N GLY A 102 -22.94 27.37 1.17
CA GLY A 102 -22.75 26.62 2.41
C GLY A 102 -24.05 26.18 3.09
N VAL A 103 -25.21 26.29 2.43
CA VAL A 103 -26.51 25.84 2.98
C VAL A 103 -26.56 24.32 3.01
N SER A 104 -26.92 23.73 4.15
CA SER A 104 -27.06 22.28 4.31
C SER A 104 -28.41 21.78 3.77
N THR A 105 -28.49 20.48 3.44
CA THR A 105 -29.75 19.84 3.06
C THR A 105 -30.76 19.81 4.20
N ASP A 106 -30.29 19.85 5.45
CA ASP A 106 -31.16 19.89 6.63
C ASP A 106 -31.89 21.22 6.69
N VAL A 107 -31.17 22.34 6.53
CA VAL A 107 -31.77 23.69 6.43
C VAL A 107 -32.74 23.78 5.26
N LEU A 108 -32.41 23.21 4.09
CA LEU A 108 -33.34 23.16 2.94
C LEU A 108 -34.61 22.37 3.25
N THR A 109 -34.50 21.29 4.01
CA THR A 109 -35.64 20.43 4.36
C THR A 109 -36.49 21.10 5.44
N GLU A 110 -35.90 21.75 6.43
CA GLU A 110 -36.62 22.54 7.43
C GLU A 110 -37.37 23.70 6.79
N ALA A 111 -36.72 24.39 5.83
CA ALA A 111 -37.35 25.45 5.04
C ALA A 111 -38.58 24.97 4.25
N SER A 112 -38.72 23.67 4.00
CA SER A 112 -39.84 23.12 3.23
C SER A 112 -41.19 23.20 3.96
N VAL A 113 -41.19 23.30 5.30
CA VAL A 113 -42.40 23.51 6.09
C VAL A 113 -43.09 24.80 5.65
N MET A 114 -42.30 25.80 5.27
CA MET A 114 -42.87 27.07 4.84
C MET A 114 -43.63 26.99 3.52
N TYR A 115 -43.25 26.07 2.63
CA TYR A 115 -43.98 25.86 1.38
C TYR A 115 -45.45 25.47 1.64
N LEU A 116 -45.73 24.80 2.76
CA LEU A 116 -47.08 24.49 3.20
C LEU A 116 -47.82 25.75 3.68
N ASP A 117 -47.15 26.62 4.44
CA ASP A 117 -47.73 27.89 4.90
C ASP A 117 -48.09 28.80 3.73
N ILE A 118 -47.20 28.88 2.73
CA ILE A 118 -47.43 29.64 1.49
C ILE A 118 -48.64 29.08 0.73
N ALA A 119 -48.75 27.76 0.61
CA ALA A 119 -49.92 27.13 -0.03
C ALA A 119 -51.22 27.47 0.71
N VAL A 120 -51.20 27.52 2.04
CA VAL A 120 -52.35 27.92 2.86
C VAL A 120 -52.72 29.38 2.64
N VAL A 121 -51.74 30.29 2.67
CA VAL A 121 -51.95 31.73 2.49
C VAL A 121 -52.45 32.06 1.08
N ILE A 122 -51.86 31.47 0.04
CA ILE A 122 -52.23 31.76 -1.35
C ILE A 122 -53.62 31.22 -1.69
N ALA A 123 -54.01 30.09 -1.10
CA ALA A 123 -55.30 29.47 -1.36
C ALA A 123 -56.43 29.97 -0.45
N ASP A 124 -56.14 30.87 0.48
CA ASP A 124 -57.16 31.39 1.41
C ASP A 124 -58.20 32.23 0.65
N GLY A 125 -59.48 31.91 0.83
CA GLY A 125 -60.59 32.57 0.14
C GLY A 125 -60.77 32.24 -1.35
N ASP A 126 -59.95 31.38 -1.96
CA ASP A 126 -60.09 31.00 -3.38
C ASP A 126 -61.14 29.89 -3.60
N PRO A 127 -62.03 30.00 -4.62
CA PRO A 127 -63.02 28.97 -4.93
C PRO A 127 -62.46 27.58 -5.24
N ASN A 128 -61.19 27.50 -5.67
CA ASN A 128 -60.45 26.28 -5.99
C ASN A 128 -59.38 25.93 -4.94
N ALA A 129 -59.53 26.42 -3.70
CA ALA A 129 -58.52 26.33 -2.65
C ALA A 129 -57.85 24.95 -2.49
N GLU A 130 -58.61 23.85 -2.51
CA GLU A 130 -58.04 22.50 -2.37
C GLU A 130 -57.12 22.13 -3.54
N LYS A 131 -57.56 22.41 -4.77
CA LYS A 131 -56.79 22.11 -6.00
C LYS A 131 -55.56 23.00 -6.08
N LEU A 132 -55.67 24.25 -5.66
CA LEU A 132 -54.57 25.20 -5.62
C LEU A 132 -53.51 24.78 -4.59
N LYS A 133 -53.92 24.38 -3.38
CA LYS A 133 -53.02 23.81 -2.36
C LYS A 133 -52.27 22.59 -2.88
N ASP A 134 -52.97 21.68 -3.56
CA ASP A 134 -52.37 20.48 -4.15
C ASP A 134 -51.32 20.83 -5.22
N ILE A 135 -51.62 21.75 -6.14
CA ILE A 135 -50.68 22.20 -7.18
C ILE A 135 -49.44 22.84 -6.53
N ILE A 136 -49.63 23.81 -5.63
CA ILE A 136 -48.54 24.54 -4.97
C ILE A 136 -47.64 23.58 -4.21
N THR A 137 -48.23 22.72 -3.38
CA THR A 137 -47.49 21.77 -2.54
C THR A 137 -46.66 20.82 -3.41
N ARG A 138 -47.25 20.25 -4.47
CA ARG A 138 -46.53 19.34 -5.37
C ARG A 138 -45.42 20.03 -6.13
N ARG A 139 -45.61 21.29 -6.56
CA ARG A 139 -44.55 22.06 -7.24
C ARG A 139 -43.39 22.33 -6.30
N PHE A 140 -43.62 22.83 -5.09
CA PHE A 140 -42.54 23.08 -4.12
C PHE A 140 -41.86 21.80 -3.61
N GLN A 141 -42.59 20.70 -3.44
CA GLN A 141 -41.98 19.40 -3.16
C GLN A 141 -41.10 18.94 -4.32
N TYR A 142 -41.55 19.11 -5.56
CA TYR A 142 -40.76 18.81 -6.74
C TYR A 142 -39.51 19.70 -6.82
N ASP A 143 -39.63 20.98 -6.51
CA ASP A 143 -38.52 21.93 -6.41
C ASP A 143 -37.45 21.44 -5.42
N LEU A 144 -37.84 21.16 -4.17
CA LEU A 144 -36.95 20.68 -3.12
C LEU A 144 -36.22 19.38 -3.53
N ILE A 145 -36.94 18.40 -4.08
CA ILE A 145 -36.36 17.14 -4.53
C ILE A 145 -35.28 17.38 -5.60
N ASN A 146 -35.55 18.25 -6.57
CA ASN A 146 -34.58 18.55 -7.62
C ASN A 146 -33.39 19.40 -7.10
N GLN A 147 -33.61 20.26 -6.10
CA GLN A 147 -32.51 20.93 -5.40
C GLN A 147 -31.60 19.91 -4.69
N ILE A 148 -32.16 18.94 -3.97
CA ILE A 148 -31.39 17.88 -3.28
C ILE A 148 -30.71 16.93 -4.29
N GLU A 149 -31.37 16.61 -5.40
CA GLU A 149 -30.78 15.84 -6.50
C GLU A 149 -29.52 16.54 -7.04
N MET A 150 -29.53 17.87 -7.15
CA MET A 150 -28.35 18.64 -7.53
C MET A 150 -27.19 18.51 -6.53
N TYR A 151 -27.46 18.50 -5.22
CA TYR A 151 -26.41 18.24 -4.23
C TYR A 151 -25.75 16.88 -4.48
N THR A 152 -26.57 15.86 -4.75
CA THR A 152 -26.07 14.52 -5.08
C THR A 152 -25.21 14.53 -6.35
N GLN A 153 -25.63 15.25 -7.39
CA GLN A 153 -24.87 15.40 -8.64
C GLN A 153 -23.52 16.09 -8.40
N VAL A 154 -23.49 17.15 -7.59
CA VAL A 154 -22.24 17.85 -7.23
C VAL A 154 -21.30 16.91 -6.47
N GLN A 155 -21.81 16.10 -5.54
CA GLN A 155 -20.99 15.10 -4.83
C GLN A 155 -20.45 14.00 -5.76
N GLN A 156 -21.25 13.54 -6.73
CA GLN A 156 -20.79 12.59 -7.75
C GLN A 156 -19.69 13.20 -8.63
N ASN A 157 -19.83 14.47 -9.01
CA ASN A 157 -18.80 15.19 -9.76
C ASN A 157 -17.49 15.30 -8.95
N ARG A 158 -17.59 15.62 -7.65
CA ARG A 158 -16.46 15.63 -6.71
C ARG A 158 -15.76 14.27 -6.62
N LEU A 159 -16.51 13.16 -6.55
CA LEU A 159 -15.93 11.82 -6.55
C LEU A 159 -15.23 11.48 -7.88
N SER A 160 -15.81 11.91 -9.01
CA SER A 160 -15.18 11.74 -10.33
C SER A 160 -13.85 12.48 -10.43
N VAL A 161 -13.76 13.71 -9.89
CA VAL A 161 -12.49 14.46 -9.80
C VAL A 161 -11.43 13.68 -9.04
N HIS A 162 -11.77 13.15 -7.87
CA HIS A 162 -10.85 12.33 -7.08
C HIS A 162 -10.31 11.14 -7.89
N GLN A 163 -11.19 10.41 -8.59
CA GLN A 163 -10.79 9.28 -9.43
C GLN A 163 -9.87 9.70 -10.59
N LYS A 164 -10.17 10.82 -11.27
CA LYS A 164 -9.34 11.32 -12.37
C LYS A 164 -7.94 11.68 -11.90
N ILE A 165 -7.80 12.32 -10.74
CA ILE A 165 -6.49 12.67 -10.16
C ILE A 165 -5.71 11.38 -9.80
N VAL A 166 -6.35 10.38 -9.20
CA VAL A 166 -5.71 9.08 -8.90
C VAL A 166 -5.19 8.38 -10.16
N GLN A 167 -5.91 8.49 -11.28
CA GLN A 167 -5.51 7.88 -12.55
C GLN A 167 -4.30 8.55 -13.21
N GLN A 168 -3.94 9.78 -12.81
CA GLN A 168 -2.79 10.52 -13.36
C GLN A 168 -1.42 10.06 -12.83
N ARG A 169 -1.36 9.02 -11.99
CA ARG A 169 -0.14 8.45 -11.37
C ARG A 169 0.99 8.04 -12.34
N GLN A 170 0.76 8.07 -13.65
CA GLN A 170 1.76 7.73 -14.68
C GLN A 170 2.54 8.94 -15.22
N THR A 171 2.25 10.16 -14.78
CA THR A 171 2.97 11.36 -15.24
C THR A 171 4.42 11.38 -14.72
N ALA A 172 5.38 11.58 -15.63
CA ALA A 172 6.81 11.49 -15.32
C ALA A 172 7.40 12.77 -14.70
N ASN A 173 6.63 13.84 -14.62
CA ASN A 173 7.09 15.19 -14.29
C ASN A 173 6.12 15.88 -13.32
N THR A 174 6.68 16.46 -12.26
CA THR A 174 5.98 17.19 -11.19
C THR A 174 5.17 18.37 -11.72
N LEU A 175 5.72 19.16 -12.66
CA LEU A 175 5.01 20.33 -13.21
C LEU A 175 3.82 19.92 -14.09
N ASP A 176 3.98 18.88 -14.91
CA ASP A 176 2.92 18.37 -15.78
C ASP A 176 1.78 17.78 -14.92
N PHE A 177 2.11 17.04 -13.86
CA PHE A 177 1.12 16.53 -12.91
C PHE A 177 0.32 17.67 -12.25
N ILE A 178 0.99 18.72 -11.76
CA ILE A 178 0.30 19.88 -11.17
C ILE A 178 -0.59 20.54 -12.22
N GLN A 179 -0.06 20.81 -13.42
CA GLN A 179 -0.80 21.46 -14.49
C GLN A 179 -2.05 20.68 -14.88
N ASP A 180 -1.93 19.38 -15.13
CA ASP A 180 -3.04 18.52 -15.53
C ASP A 180 -4.06 18.36 -14.40
N THR A 181 -3.60 18.31 -13.14
CA THR A 181 -4.49 18.26 -11.98
C THR A 181 -5.31 19.53 -11.84
N LEU A 182 -4.68 20.70 -11.94
CA LEU A 182 -5.40 21.99 -11.90
C LEU A 182 -6.38 22.11 -13.07
N GLU A 183 -6.04 21.55 -14.24
CA GLU A 183 -6.94 21.49 -15.38
C GLU A 183 -8.14 20.55 -15.16
N ILE A 184 -7.95 19.40 -14.51
CA ILE A 184 -9.06 18.54 -14.08
C ILE A 184 -9.98 19.29 -13.13
N LEU A 185 -9.43 19.97 -12.12
CA LEU A 185 -10.20 20.71 -11.13
C LEU A 185 -11.06 21.77 -11.80
N ILE A 186 -10.46 22.65 -12.61
CA ILE A 186 -11.21 23.70 -13.32
C ILE A 186 -12.21 23.10 -14.30
N LYS A 187 -11.85 22.12 -15.13
CA LYS A 187 -12.81 21.58 -16.12
C LYS A 187 -13.99 20.84 -15.48
N SER A 188 -13.74 20.10 -14.40
CA SER A 188 -14.76 19.27 -13.77
C SER A 188 -15.63 20.05 -12.78
N LEU A 189 -15.13 21.18 -12.26
CA LEU A 189 -15.79 22.01 -11.26
C LEU A 189 -15.98 23.46 -11.75
N ASN A 190 -15.93 23.72 -13.06
CA ASN A 190 -15.87 25.07 -13.67
C ASN A 190 -16.97 26.03 -13.22
N GLU A 191 -18.09 25.48 -12.78
CA GLU A 191 -19.26 26.25 -12.33
C GLU A 191 -19.39 26.25 -10.79
N ASP A 192 -18.49 25.56 -10.06
CA ASP A 192 -18.40 25.51 -8.59
C ASP A 192 -17.18 26.26 -8.01
N ILE A 193 -16.18 26.58 -8.84
CA ILE A 193 -14.96 27.31 -8.44
C ILE A 193 -14.53 28.31 -9.50
N MET A 194 -13.98 29.44 -9.07
CA MET A 194 -13.46 30.48 -9.97
C MET A 194 -12.01 30.23 -10.37
N GLY A 195 -11.21 29.67 -9.46
CA GLY A 195 -9.79 29.50 -9.68
C GLY A 195 -9.14 28.61 -8.63
N VAL A 196 -8.02 28.00 -9.03
CA VAL A 196 -7.17 27.19 -8.17
C VAL A 196 -5.71 27.51 -8.43
N ALA A 197 -4.90 27.46 -7.37
CA ALA A 197 -3.45 27.64 -7.48
C ALA A 197 -2.69 26.71 -6.54
N VAL A 198 -1.51 26.30 -6.97
CA VAL A 198 -0.54 25.60 -6.13
C VAL A 198 0.63 26.54 -5.87
N GLY A 199 1.04 26.63 -4.62
CA GLY A 199 2.22 27.39 -4.22
C GLY A 199 2.99 26.71 -3.10
N SER A 200 4.21 27.19 -2.85
CA SER A 200 5.10 26.66 -1.81
C SER A 200 5.64 27.80 -0.96
N VAL A 201 5.94 27.53 0.32
CA VAL A 201 6.59 28.50 1.20
C VAL A 201 8.08 28.22 1.23
N LYS A 202 8.90 29.19 0.83
CA LYS A 202 10.37 29.09 0.88
C LYS A 202 10.95 30.32 1.58
N ASN A 203 11.74 30.10 2.62
CA ASN A 203 12.33 31.16 3.45
C ASN A 203 11.27 32.14 4.03
N GLY A 204 10.10 31.63 4.40
CA GLY A 204 8.99 32.45 4.91
C GLY A 204 8.18 33.19 3.85
N ASN A 205 8.55 33.10 2.57
CA ASN A 205 7.82 33.72 1.47
C ASN A 205 6.99 32.70 0.70
N TYR A 206 5.75 33.04 0.39
CA TYR A 206 4.89 32.22 -0.45
C TYR A 206 5.19 32.47 -1.92
N ARG A 207 5.40 31.40 -2.67
CA ARG A 207 5.65 31.44 -4.12
C ARG A 207 4.55 30.67 -4.83
N HIS A 208 3.82 31.36 -5.70
CA HIS A 208 2.91 30.72 -6.64
C HIS A 208 3.73 29.86 -7.63
N LEU A 209 3.35 28.61 -7.82
CA LEU A 209 3.98 27.72 -8.78
C LEU A 209 3.16 27.66 -10.07
N LEU A 210 1.87 27.36 -9.96
CA LEU A 210 0.95 27.26 -11.09
C LEU A 210 -0.46 27.64 -10.64
N ALA A 211 -1.25 28.18 -11.56
CA ALA A 211 -2.63 28.54 -11.33
C ALA A 211 -3.49 28.35 -12.58
N LYS A 212 -4.79 28.13 -12.37
CA LYS A 212 -5.81 28.09 -13.43
C LYS A 212 -7.06 28.81 -12.93
N GLY A 213 -7.73 29.54 -13.83
CA GLY A 213 -8.88 30.38 -13.48
C GLY A 213 -8.48 31.69 -12.80
N GLN A 214 -9.40 32.28 -12.05
CA GLN A 214 -9.21 33.54 -11.36
C GLN A 214 -8.68 33.32 -9.94
N VAL A 215 -7.43 33.71 -9.71
CA VAL A 215 -6.79 33.66 -8.39
C VAL A 215 -6.17 35.03 -8.09
N PRO A 216 -6.20 35.50 -6.83
CA PRO A 216 -5.61 36.78 -6.48
C PRO A 216 -4.09 36.67 -6.54
N TYR A 217 -3.44 37.60 -7.25
CA TYR A 217 -2.00 37.81 -7.21
C TYR A 217 -1.75 39.15 -6.53
N ASP A 218 -0.89 39.19 -5.52
CA ASP A 218 -0.41 40.46 -4.97
C ASP A 218 0.57 41.07 -5.98
N ALA A 219 0.22 42.23 -6.53
CA ALA A 219 0.96 42.89 -7.60
C ALA A 219 2.12 43.77 -7.10
N THR A 220 2.39 43.81 -5.79
CA THR A 220 3.34 44.77 -5.20
C THR A 220 4.83 44.47 -5.46
N ASP A 221 5.20 43.28 -5.95
CA ASP A 221 6.61 42.96 -6.28
C ASP A 221 6.75 42.07 -7.54
N LEU A 222 6.48 42.67 -8.71
CA LEU A 222 6.56 42.04 -10.04
C LEU A 222 7.98 42.11 -10.65
N THR A 223 9.03 41.88 -9.86
CA THR A 223 10.43 42.02 -10.33
C THR A 223 11.02 40.76 -10.98
N LEU A 224 10.26 39.66 -11.10
CA LEU A 224 10.72 38.42 -11.77
C LEU A 224 9.74 37.97 -12.87
N PRO A 225 10.24 37.59 -14.07
CA PRO A 225 9.38 37.23 -15.21
C PRO A 225 8.55 35.94 -15.02
N ASP A 226 8.91 35.09 -14.06
CA ASP A 226 8.32 33.76 -13.88
C ASP A 226 7.84 33.55 -12.44
N TYR A 227 6.61 33.99 -12.16
CA TYR A 227 5.84 33.78 -10.92
C TYR A 227 6.16 34.75 -9.75
N PRO A 228 5.21 35.61 -9.34
CA PRO A 228 5.44 36.57 -8.25
C PRO A 228 5.64 35.86 -6.91
N THR A 229 6.64 36.31 -6.15
CA THR A 229 6.83 35.92 -4.75
C THR A 229 6.05 36.91 -3.91
N VAL A 230 5.11 36.43 -3.11
CA VAL A 230 4.27 37.28 -2.25
C VAL A 230 4.55 36.95 -0.80
N THR A 231 4.92 37.96 -0.02
CA THR A 231 5.01 37.82 1.43
C THR A 231 3.62 38.03 2.02
N VAL A 232 2.90 36.94 2.29
CA VAL A 232 1.63 36.99 3.04
C VAL A 232 1.86 36.47 4.46
N PRO A 233 1.86 37.35 5.49
CA PRO A 233 2.10 36.94 6.88
C PRO A 233 1.15 35.85 7.36
N ASP A 234 -0.12 35.89 6.92
CA ASP A 234 -1.13 34.89 7.29
C ASP A 234 -0.78 33.49 6.75
N ILE A 235 -0.29 33.39 5.50
CA ILE A 235 0.18 32.13 4.92
C ILE A 235 1.37 31.58 5.71
N GLN A 236 2.30 32.46 6.10
CA GLN A 236 3.46 32.06 6.87
C GLN A 236 3.05 31.48 8.23
N GLN A 237 2.15 32.15 8.95
CA GLN A 237 1.67 31.65 10.25
C GLN A 237 0.89 30.34 10.11
N ALA A 238 0.02 30.24 9.10
CA ALA A 238 -0.75 29.03 8.82
C ALA A 238 0.14 27.84 8.46
N TRP A 239 1.18 28.06 7.65
CA TRP A 239 2.19 27.06 7.32
C TRP A 239 2.91 26.54 8.57
N PHE A 240 3.37 27.42 9.47
CA PHE A 240 4.04 27.01 10.70
C PHE A 240 3.13 26.37 11.75
N ARG A 241 1.82 26.66 11.71
CA ARG A 241 0.81 26.05 12.60
C ARG A 241 0.17 24.80 12.00
N GLU A 242 0.49 24.48 10.75
CA GLU A 242 -0.11 23.39 9.98
C GLU A 242 -1.65 23.47 9.99
N GLN A 243 -2.19 24.67 9.74
CA GLN A 243 -3.64 24.91 9.68
C GLN A 243 -4.05 25.49 8.32
N PRO A 244 -5.22 25.10 7.78
CA PRO A 244 -5.76 25.73 6.57
C PRO A 244 -6.22 27.16 6.86
N ILE A 245 -6.14 28.03 5.84
CA ILE A 245 -6.71 29.38 5.90
C ILE A 245 -8.07 29.35 5.23
N ILE A 246 -9.11 29.75 5.96
CA ILE A 246 -10.48 29.79 5.44
C ILE A 246 -11.01 31.21 5.54
N VAL A 247 -11.33 31.78 4.37
CA VAL A 247 -11.90 33.12 4.22
C VAL A 247 -13.28 32.99 3.62
N ASN A 248 -14.32 33.07 4.45
CA ASN A 248 -15.72 33.13 3.99
C ASN A 248 -16.20 34.57 3.76
N LYS A 249 -15.49 35.55 4.34
CA LYS A 249 -15.77 36.99 4.25
C LYS A 249 -14.48 37.78 4.12
N LEU A 250 -14.23 38.36 2.94
CA LEU A 250 -12.99 39.09 2.63
C LEU A 250 -12.70 40.30 3.50
N ASP A 251 -13.71 40.89 4.14
CA ASP A 251 -13.51 42.05 5.01
C ASP A 251 -12.66 41.72 6.25
N GLN A 252 -12.51 40.44 6.59
CA GLN A 252 -11.66 39.95 7.68
C GLN A 252 -10.17 39.82 7.29
N TYR A 253 -9.83 39.94 5.99
CA TYR A 253 -8.48 39.70 5.46
C TYR A 253 -8.05 40.83 4.50
N PRO A 254 -7.42 41.91 5.01
CA PRO A 254 -7.11 43.10 4.21
C PRO A 254 -6.19 42.82 3.01
N HIS A 255 -5.28 41.86 3.12
CA HIS A 255 -4.22 41.57 2.14
C HIS A 255 -4.71 41.12 0.76
N TRP A 256 -5.86 40.43 0.68
CA TRP A 256 -6.44 40.01 -0.61
C TRP A 256 -7.71 40.78 -0.97
N ARG A 257 -8.11 41.74 -0.13
CA ARG A 257 -9.44 42.37 -0.23
C ARG A 257 -9.62 43.10 -1.56
N THR A 258 -8.61 43.81 -2.04
CA THR A 258 -8.69 44.64 -3.25
C THR A 258 -8.72 43.78 -4.51
N GLU A 259 -7.81 42.82 -4.58
CA GLU A 259 -7.59 41.91 -5.71
C GLU A 259 -8.76 40.91 -5.83
N CYS A 260 -9.18 40.30 -4.72
CA CYS A 260 -10.33 39.41 -4.75
C CYS A 260 -11.61 40.15 -5.17
N LYS A 261 -11.84 41.38 -4.67
CA LYS A 261 -13.01 42.17 -5.07
C LYS A 261 -13.01 42.55 -6.55
N SER A 262 -11.86 42.91 -7.11
CA SER A 262 -11.78 43.26 -8.54
C SER A 262 -11.99 42.04 -9.46
N MET A 263 -11.67 40.85 -8.98
CA MET A 263 -11.89 39.59 -9.69
C MET A 263 -13.28 38.98 -9.43
N GLY A 264 -14.01 39.44 -8.41
CA GLY A 264 -15.31 38.86 -8.04
C GLY A 264 -15.21 37.62 -7.14
N ILE A 265 -14.03 37.35 -6.58
CA ILE A 265 -13.83 36.33 -5.55
C ILE A 265 -14.46 36.84 -4.26
N ARG A 266 -15.17 35.96 -3.54
CA ARG A 266 -15.86 36.25 -2.28
C ARG A 266 -15.47 35.29 -1.16
N SER A 267 -15.10 34.06 -1.52
CA SER A 267 -14.56 33.06 -0.60
C SER A 267 -13.21 32.54 -1.08
N LEU A 268 -12.30 32.24 -0.15
CA LEU A 268 -10.97 31.72 -0.43
C LEU A 268 -10.58 30.67 0.62
N GLY A 269 -10.08 29.53 0.16
CA GLY A 269 -9.55 28.47 1.01
C GLY A 269 -8.11 28.16 0.62
N GLN A 270 -7.22 28.00 1.61
CA GLN A 270 -5.88 27.45 1.41
C GLN A 270 -5.70 26.19 2.25
N PHE A 271 -5.36 25.10 1.57
CA PHE A 271 -5.24 23.77 2.14
C PHE A 271 -3.80 23.29 2.04
N LEU A 272 -3.28 22.73 3.12
CA LEU A 272 -1.92 22.18 3.16
C LEU A 272 -1.90 20.85 2.40
N MET A 273 -0.90 20.69 1.54
CA MET A 273 -0.62 19.42 0.87
C MET A 273 0.47 18.70 1.65
N HIS A 274 0.22 17.45 2.02
CA HIS A 274 1.16 16.65 2.80
C HIS A 274 1.85 15.57 1.96
N ASP A 275 3.09 15.23 2.32
CA ASP A 275 3.78 14.06 1.78
C ASP A 275 3.28 12.74 2.41
N LEU A 276 3.88 11.62 1.99
CA LEU A 276 3.56 10.29 2.53
C LEU A 276 3.87 10.13 4.04
N GLN A 277 4.63 11.03 4.64
CA GLN A 277 4.97 11.02 6.06
C GLN A 277 4.08 12.00 6.86
N GLY A 278 3.18 12.72 6.19
CA GLY A 278 2.31 13.71 6.80
C GLY A 278 2.96 15.08 6.97
N ALA A 279 4.13 15.34 6.38
CA ALA A 279 4.77 16.65 6.45
C ALA A 279 4.23 17.60 5.36
N PRO A 280 3.97 18.88 5.67
CA PRO A 280 3.47 19.84 4.69
C PRO A 280 4.56 20.18 3.65
N ILE A 281 4.22 20.06 2.37
CA ILE A 281 5.17 20.27 1.25
C ILE A 281 4.78 21.42 0.33
N ALA A 282 3.50 21.77 0.26
CA ALA A 282 2.98 22.87 -0.54
C ALA A 282 1.54 23.25 -0.09
N LEU A 283 0.94 24.24 -0.74
CA LEU A 283 -0.41 24.73 -0.47
C LEU A 283 -1.26 24.72 -1.74
N LEU A 284 -2.51 24.28 -1.62
CA LEU A 284 -3.56 24.40 -2.63
C LEU A 284 -4.51 25.54 -2.26
N MET A 285 -4.58 26.57 -3.09
CA MET A 285 -5.54 27.66 -3.01
C MET A 285 -6.76 27.37 -3.89
N VAL A 286 -7.95 27.70 -3.37
CA VAL A 286 -9.23 27.58 -4.05
C VAL A 286 -10.01 28.87 -3.86
N CYS A 287 -10.51 29.44 -4.96
CA CYS A 287 -11.22 30.71 -5.00
C CYS A 287 -12.65 30.54 -5.50
N GLU A 288 -13.59 31.25 -4.88
CA GLU A 288 -15.02 31.09 -5.17
C GLU A 288 -15.79 32.42 -5.09
N SER A 289 -16.85 32.54 -5.89
CA SER A 289 -17.68 33.73 -6.12
C SER A 289 -18.83 33.91 -5.12
N PHE A 290 -19.25 32.83 -4.46
CA PHE A 290 -20.27 32.86 -3.41
C PHE A 290 -19.63 33.12 -2.04
N PRO A 291 -20.22 34.00 -1.23
CA PRO A 291 -19.83 34.14 0.16
C PRO A 291 -20.21 32.88 0.95
N GLY A 292 -19.35 32.45 1.87
CA GLY A 292 -19.64 31.31 2.75
C GLY A 292 -19.38 29.92 2.17
N TYR A 293 -18.72 29.80 1.02
CA TYR A 293 -18.47 28.52 0.35
C TYR A 293 -17.79 27.47 1.24
N PHE A 294 -16.88 27.91 2.12
CA PHE A 294 -16.15 27.05 3.04
C PHE A 294 -16.76 27.01 4.45
N LEU A 295 -18.00 27.46 4.67
CA LEU A 295 -18.69 27.32 5.96
C LEU A 295 -18.99 25.86 6.28
N ASN A 296 -19.41 25.10 5.26
CA ASN A 296 -19.71 23.70 5.43
C ASN A 296 -18.42 22.90 5.66
N GLU A 297 -18.39 22.16 6.76
CA GLU A 297 -17.27 21.31 7.14
C GLU A 297 -16.97 20.23 6.10
N SER A 298 -17.98 19.65 5.46
CA SER A 298 -17.79 18.65 4.39
C SER A 298 -17.07 19.24 3.17
N THR A 299 -17.30 20.50 2.84
CA THR A 299 -16.59 21.20 1.76
C THR A 299 -15.13 21.42 2.12
N ARG A 300 -14.82 21.82 3.37
CA ARG A 300 -13.42 21.94 3.82
C ARG A 300 -12.69 20.60 3.79
N HIS A 301 -13.34 19.53 4.28
CA HIS A 301 -12.78 18.18 4.25
C HIS A 301 -12.51 17.69 2.84
N TYR A 302 -13.45 17.90 1.91
CA TYR A 302 -13.26 17.56 0.51
C TYR A 302 -11.99 18.22 -0.06
N TRP A 303 -11.82 19.53 0.15
CA TRP A 303 -10.66 20.25 -0.37
C TRP A 303 -9.35 19.85 0.31
N GLN A 304 -9.38 19.55 1.61
CA GLN A 304 -8.22 19.00 2.31
C GLN A 304 -7.82 17.62 1.74
N GLN A 305 -8.79 16.74 1.47
CA GLN A 305 -8.52 15.44 0.83
C GLN A 305 -7.93 15.59 -0.57
N ILE A 306 -8.42 16.55 -1.36
CA ILE A 306 -7.82 16.87 -2.66
C ILE A 306 -6.38 17.36 -2.49
N ALA A 307 -6.11 18.25 -1.53
CA ALA A 307 -4.77 18.75 -1.25
C ALA A 307 -3.80 17.61 -0.84
N ASP A 308 -4.23 16.71 0.05
CA ASP A 308 -3.44 15.56 0.49
C ASP A 308 -3.19 14.57 -0.65
N LEU A 309 -4.21 14.30 -1.47
CA LEU A 309 -4.07 13.46 -2.65
C LEU A 309 -3.01 14.02 -3.61
N ILE A 310 -3.02 15.33 -3.85
CA ILE A 310 -2.01 15.98 -4.69
C ILE A 310 -0.62 15.86 -4.02
N GLY A 311 -0.52 16.18 -2.74
CA GLY A 311 0.75 16.15 -1.99
C GLY A 311 1.43 14.77 -2.01
N VAL A 312 0.67 13.71 -1.72
CA VAL A 312 1.17 12.33 -1.73
C VAL A 312 1.69 11.92 -3.10
N ASN A 313 0.98 12.28 -4.18
CA ASN A 313 1.43 11.95 -5.53
C ASN A 313 2.65 12.78 -5.94
N LEU A 314 2.76 14.04 -5.51
CA LEU A 314 3.96 14.86 -5.72
C LEU A 314 5.21 14.24 -5.07
N ASP A 315 5.09 13.85 -3.79
CA ASP A 315 6.17 13.18 -3.06
C ASP A 315 6.59 11.85 -3.73
N PHE A 316 5.60 11.07 -4.18
CA PHE A 316 5.85 9.83 -4.92
C PHE A 316 6.61 10.08 -6.25
N ILE A 317 6.20 11.09 -7.02
CA ILE A 317 6.86 11.46 -8.30
C ILE A 317 8.29 11.93 -8.05
N GLU A 318 8.52 12.82 -7.08
CA GLU A 318 9.86 13.33 -6.76
C GLU A 318 10.80 12.24 -6.23
N LYS A 319 10.34 11.39 -5.30
CA LYS A 319 11.14 10.24 -4.82
C LYS A 319 11.46 9.25 -5.94
N SER A 320 10.50 9.01 -6.85
CA SER A 320 10.72 8.17 -8.03
C SER A 320 11.73 8.80 -9.00
N ARG A 321 11.67 10.12 -9.19
CA ARG A 321 12.59 10.89 -10.03
C ARG A 321 14.01 10.90 -9.47
N ILE A 322 14.18 11.13 -8.17
CA ILE A 322 15.49 11.05 -7.49
C ILE A 322 16.07 9.65 -7.66
N LYS A 323 15.29 8.60 -7.35
CA LYS A 323 15.71 7.20 -7.57
C LYS A 323 16.04 6.89 -9.03
N ARG A 324 15.37 7.52 -10.02
CA ARG A 324 15.62 7.30 -11.45
C ARG A 324 16.87 8.04 -11.95
N ARG A 325 17.11 9.27 -11.45
CA ARG A 325 18.27 10.09 -11.81
C ARG A 325 19.57 9.49 -11.27
N HIS A 326 19.55 9.01 -10.03
CA HIS A 326 20.66 8.23 -9.47
C HIS A 326 20.90 6.95 -10.28
N ARG A 327 19.84 6.17 -10.58
CA ARG A 327 19.95 4.95 -11.40
C ARG A 327 20.55 5.16 -12.80
N LEU A 328 20.29 6.30 -13.46
CA LEU A 328 20.84 6.60 -14.79
C LEU A 328 22.34 6.92 -14.77
N ALA A 329 22.78 7.77 -13.84
CA ALA A 329 24.20 8.10 -13.68
C ALA A 329 25.02 6.89 -13.21
N ASP A 330 24.49 6.15 -12.22
CA ASP A 330 25.10 4.94 -11.70
C ASP A 330 25.10 3.80 -12.74
N GLY A 331 24.05 3.70 -13.57
CA GLY A 331 23.96 2.69 -14.62
C GLY A 331 25.04 2.80 -15.69
N LEU A 332 25.38 4.02 -16.13
CA LEU A 332 26.51 4.24 -17.05
C LEU A 332 27.85 3.87 -16.42
N ARG A 333 28.05 4.25 -15.14
CA ARG A 333 29.24 3.89 -14.35
C ARG A 333 29.39 2.37 -14.26
N PHE A 334 28.35 1.65 -13.85
CA PHE A 334 28.40 0.19 -13.68
C PHE A 334 28.61 -0.55 -14.99
N ARG A 335 27.97 -0.11 -16.09
CA ARG A 335 28.20 -0.70 -17.42
C ARG A 335 29.64 -0.49 -17.89
N ARG A 336 30.26 0.65 -17.59
CA ARG A 336 31.69 0.88 -17.87
C ARG A 336 32.58 -0.09 -17.09
N LEU A 337 32.32 -0.29 -15.80
CA LEU A 337 33.07 -1.22 -14.97
C LEU A 337 32.94 -2.66 -15.47
N LEU A 338 31.72 -3.06 -15.85
CA LEU A 338 31.48 -4.38 -16.45
C LEU A 338 32.23 -4.56 -17.78
N ALA A 339 32.18 -3.58 -18.68
CA ALA A 339 32.90 -3.62 -19.96
C ALA A 339 34.43 -3.60 -19.82
N GLN A 340 34.95 -3.12 -18.68
CA GLN A 340 36.36 -3.18 -18.31
C GLN A 340 36.70 -4.44 -17.50
N GLU A 341 35.76 -5.39 -17.41
CA GLU A 341 35.84 -6.61 -16.62
C GLU A 341 36.28 -6.34 -15.17
N LYS A 342 35.83 -5.23 -14.57
CA LYS A 342 36.08 -4.88 -13.16
C LYS A 342 35.12 -5.58 -12.20
N VAL A 343 34.81 -6.83 -12.49
CA VAL A 343 34.07 -7.72 -11.60
C VAL A 343 35.06 -8.26 -10.55
N GLU A 344 34.62 -8.78 -9.41
CA GLU A 344 35.40 -9.66 -8.53
C GLU A 344 34.52 -10.66 -7.78
N MET A 345 35.10 -11.84 -7.54
CA MET A 345 34.63 -13.00 -6.74
C MET A 345 34.60 -12.74 -5.24
N HIS A 346 33.43 -12.61 -4.61
CA HIS A 346 33.31 -12.81 -3.15
C HIS A 346 32.52 -14.08 -2.87
N TYR A 347 32.94 -14.85 -1.88
CA TYR A 347 32.41 -16.16 -1.56
C TYR A 347 31.83 -16.14 -0.15
N GLN A 348 30.63 -16.68 0.01
CA GLN A 348 30.04 -16.87 1.33
C GLN A 348 29.98 -18.37 1.66
N PRO A 349 30.53 -18.83 2.79
CA PRO A 349 30.50 -20.24 3.16
C PRO A 349 29.10 -20.68 3.53
N ILE A 350 28.77 -21.91 3.13
CA ILE A 350 27.57 -22.64 3.49
C ILE A 350 28.04 -23.88 4.27
N VAL A 351 27.67 -23.93 5.54
CA VAL A 351 28.22 -24.86 6.52
C VAL A 351 27.21 -25.95 6.84
N ASP A 352 27.68 -27.20 6.91
CA ASP A 352 26.93 -28.27 7.54
C ASP A 352 27.13 -28.18 9.06
N PRO A 353 26.09 -27.81 9.83
CA PRO A 353 26.19 -27.68 11.28
C PRO A 353 26.57 -28.99 11.98
N SER A 354 26.20 -30.15 11.42
CA SER A 354 26.44 -31.45 12.04
C SER A 354 27.89 -31.90 11.93
N SER A 355 28.60 -31.52 10.87
CA SER A 355 30.03 -31.81 10.71
C SER A 355 30.94 -30.62 11.02
N GLY A 356 30.39 -29.41 11.11
CA GLY A 356 31.16 -28.17 11.21
C GLY A 356 31.91 -27.80 9.92
N ARG A 357 31.79 -28.61 8.86
CA ARG A 357 32.53 -28.41 7.61
C ARG A 357 31.79 -27.46 6.69
N THR A 358 32.58 -26.67 5.95
CA THR A 358 32.03 -25.91 4.82
C THR A 358 31.79 -26.88 3.66
N ILE A 359 30.53 -27.10 3.30
CA ILE A 359 30.13 -28.03 2.22
C ILE A 359 30.01 -27.29 0.90
N LYS A 360 29.54 -26.04 0.94
CA LYS A 360 29.35 -25.21 -0.26
C LYS A 360 29.83 -23.77 -0.04
N ALA A 361 29.96 -23.04 -1.12
CA ALA A 361 30.22 -21.61 -1.11
C ALA A 361 29.38 -20.91 -2.17
N GLU A 362 28.70 -19.82 -1.82
CA GLU A 362 28.00 -19.01 -2.82
C GLU A 362 28.92 -17.93 -3.37
N ALA A 363 29.13 -17.92 -4.69
CA ALA A 363 29.89 -16.92 -5.40
C ALA A 363 29.00 -15.73 -5.77
N LEU A 364 29.36 -14.57 -5.20
CA LEU A 364 28.61 -13.34 -5.29
C LEU A 364 29.46 -12.27 -5.98
N GLY A 365 29.04 -11.87 -7.19
CA GLY A 365 29.74 -10.84 -7.95
C GLY A 365 29.81 -9.50 -7.22
N ARG A 366 30.93 -8.79 -7.35
CA ARG A 366 31.09 -7.40 -6.92
C ARG A 366 31.67 -6.59 -8.08
N LEU A 367 31.34 -5.30 -8.16
CA LEU A 367 32.05 -4.40 -9.06
C LEU A 367 33.11 -3.62 -8.27
N ARG A 368 34.33 -3.59 -8.79
CA ARG A 368 35.45 -2.82 -8.22
C ARG A 368 35.61 -1.50 -8.96
N ASP A 369 35.57 -0.40 -8.21
CA ASP A 369 35.87 0.93 -8.72
C ASP A 369 36.95 1.59 -7.85
N GLY A 370 38.21 1.42 -8.25
CA GLY A 370 39.36 1.73 -7.40
C GLY A 370 39.36 0.89 -6.11
N ASP A 371 39.28 1.56 -4.96
CA ASP A 371 39.21 0.93 -3.64
C ASP A 371 37.76 0.59 -3.21
N GLU A 372 36.74 1.12 -3.92
CA GLU A 372 35.34 0.86 -3.61
C GLU A 372 34.90 -0.51 -4.16
N ILE A 373 34.23 -1.29 -3.30
CA ILE A 373 33.56 -2.54 -3.66
C ILE A 373 32.04 -2.30 -3.66
N ILE A 374 31.42 -2.49 -4.82
CA ILE A 374 29.99 -2.22 -5.03
C ILE A 374 29.24 -3.55 -5.04
N SER A 375 28.21 -3.66 -4.19
CA SER A 375 27.41 -4.88 -4.03
C SER A 375 26.32 -5.04 -5.11
N PRO A 376 25.88 -6.28 -5.41
CA PRO A 376 24.86 -6.60 -6.41
C PRO A 376 23.57 -5.80 -6.27
N GLY A 377 23.09 -5.59 -5.05
CA GLY A 377 21.87 -4.81 -4.79
C GLY A 377 21.91 -3.37 -5.31
N LYS A 378 23.12 -2.80 -5.53
CA LYS A 378 23.27 -1.47 -6.13
C LYS A 378 23.28 -1.50 -7.66
N PHE A 379 23.93 -2.50 -8.28
CA PHE A 379 24.19 -2.49 -9.72
C PHE A 379 23.30 -3.41 -10.56
N LEU A 380 22.78 -4.52 -10.01
CA LEU A 380 22.01 -5.49 -10.79
C LEU A 380 20.78 -4.85 -11.46
N SER A 381 20.07 -3.98 -10.75
CA SER A 381 18.90 -3.26 -11.29
C SER A 381 19.21 -2.27 -12.42
N ALA A 382 20.49 -2.00 -12.70
CA ALA A 382 20.92 -1.13 -13.79
C ALA A 382 21.32 -1.89 -15.08
N PHE A 383 21.40 -3.23 -15.00
CA PHE A 383 21.77 -4.11 -16.10
C PHE A 383 20.53 -4.63 -16.83
N GLY A 384 20.64 -4.77 -18.16
CA GLY A 384 19.68 -5.52 -18.96
C GLY A 384 20.16 -6.95 -19.17
N SER A 385 19.37 -7.77 -19.88
CA SER A 385 19.64 -9.20 -20.08
C SER A 385 21.03 -9.50 -20.63
N ASN A 386 21.54 -8.70 -21.57
CA ASN A 386 22.88 -8.90 -22.13
C ASN A 386 23.97 -8.61 -21.09
N GLN A 387 23.87 -7.51 -20.34
CA GLN A 387 24.85 -7.19 -19.30
C GLN A 387 24.83 -8.18 -18.13
N LEU A 388 23.66 -8.75 -17.83
CA LEU A 388 23.54 -9.81 -16.83
C LEU A 388 24.21 -11.11 -17.30
N ARG A 389 24.16 -11.43 -18.60
CA ARG A 389 24.92 -12.55 -19.19
C ARG A 389 26.42 -12.27 -19.19
N ASP A 390 26.84 -11.07 -19.60
CA ASP A 390 28.26 -10.68 -19.56
C ASP A 390 28.82 -10.78 -18.14
N LEU A 391 28.05 -10.32 -17.14
CA LEU A 391 28.40 -10.45 -15.72
C LEU A 391 28.53 -11.91 -15.30
N PHE A 392 27.59 -12.77 -15.72
CA PHE A 392 27.62 -14.20 -15.45
C PHE A 392 28.86 -14.85 -16.07
N ASP A 393 29.19 -14.56 -17.34
CA ASP A 393 30.32 -15.15 -18.05
C ASP A 393 31.67 -14.75 -17.44
N ILE A 394 31.82 -13.46 -17.10
CA ILE A 394 33.01 -12.95 -16.40
C ILE A 394 33.12 -13.59 -15.02
N GLY A 395 32.00 -13.66 -14.29
CA GLY A 395 31.96 -14.24 -12.95
C GLY A 395 32.27 -15.73 -12.96
N LEU A 396 31.71 -16.47 -13.91
CA LEU A 396 31.94 -17.90 -14.10
C LEU A 396 33.42 -18.19 -14.35
N THR A 397 34.06 -17.44 -15.24
CA THR A 397 35.51 -17.60 -15.51
C THR A 397 36.33 -17.46 -14.23
N ARG A 398 36.02 -16.45 -13.39
CA ARG A 398 36.71 -16.22 -12.12
C ARG A 398 36.43 -17.30 -11.08
N VAL A 399 35.18 -17.74 -11.00
CA VAL A 399 34.80 -18.86 -10.13
C VAL A 399 35.59 -20.11 -10.49
N MET A 400 35.79 -20.38 -11.77
CA MET A 400 36.59 -21.52 -12.22
C MET A 400 38.06 -21.41 -11.79
N ASP A 401 38.66 -20.22 -11.87
CA ASP A 401 40.00 -19.97 -11.37
C ASP A 401 40.09 -20.13 -9.85
N ASP A 402 39.15 -19.54 -9.12
CA ASP A 402 39.15 -19.49 -7.65
C ASP A 402 38.89 -20.87 -7.02
N ILE A 403 37.99 -21.69 -7.61
CA ILE A 403 37.67 -23.05 -7.14
C ILE A 403 38.90 -23.96 -7.10
N SER A 404 39.88 -23.73 -7.98
CA SER A 404 41.13 -24.49 -7.99
C SER A 404 42.01 -24.23 -6.76
N SER A 405 41.85 -23.07 -6.13
CA SER A 405 42.59 -22.66 -4.93
C SER A 405 42.00 -23.18 -3.62
N PHE A 406 40.75 -23.65 -3.65
CA PHE A 406 40.09 -24.22 -2.47
C PHE A 406 40.58 -25.65 -2.23
N SER A 407 41.11 -25.90 -1.04
CA SER A 407 41.78 -27.16 -0.69
C SER A 407 40.85 -28.37 -0.60
N ASP A 408 39.54 -28.15 -0.40
CA ASP A 408 38.55 -29.22 -0.34
C ASP A 408 38.02 -29.54 -1.76
N PRO A 409 38.36 -30.72 -2.33
CA PRO A 409 37.92 -31.10 -3.66
C PRO A 409 36.43 -31.45 -3.72
N SER A 410 35.75 -31.60 -2.57
CA SER A 410 34.32 -31.88 -2.47
C SER A 410 33.46 -30.61 -2.32
N LEU A 411 34.08 -29.44 -2.16
CA LEU A 411 33.37 -28.17 -2.06
C LEU A 411 32.64 -27.85 -3.38
N VAL A 412 31.34 -27.57 -3.27
CA VAL A 412 30.52 -27.08 -4.37
C VAL A 412 30.44 -25.56 -4.32
N CYS A 413 30.75 -24.88 -5.42
CA CYS A 413 30.61 -23.45 -5.53
C CYS A 413 29.35 -23.10 -6.32
N SER A 414 28.40 -22.42 -5.69
CA SER A 414 27.17 -21.97 -6.31
C SER A 414 27.36 -20.63 -7.04
N ILE A 415 26.73 -20.49 -8.21
CA ILE A 415 26.63 -19.22 -8.95
C ILE A 415 25.17 -18.96 -9.34
N ASN A 416 24.75 -17.70 -9.22
CA ASN A 416 23.41 -17.26 -9.57
C ASN A 416 23.22 -17.19 -11.09
N LEU A 417 22.19 -17.85 -11.61
CA LEU A 417 21.78 -17.70 -13.00
C LEU A 417 20.95 -16.42 -13.19
N PRO A 418 21.22 -15.60 -14.22
CA PRO A 418 20.48 -14.38 -14.48
C PRO A 418 18.99 -14.68 -14.81
N PRO A 419 18.02 -14.15 -14.04
CA PRO A 419 16.59 -14.44 -14.19
C PRO A 419 16.07 -14.22 -15.61
N GLU A 420 16.46 -13.13 -16.26
CA GLU A 420 16.01 -12.75 -17.60
C GLU A 420 16.58 -13.64 -18.70
N ALA A 421 17.67 -14.38 -18.42
CA ALA A 421 18.26 -15.34 -19.35
C ALA A 421 17.62 -16.74 -19.23
N MET A 422 16.88 -17.03 -18.16
CA MET A 422 16.24 -18.33 -17.94
C MET A 422 15.17 -18.67 -18.99
N ASN A 423 14.60 -17.67 -19.65
CA ASN A 423 13.63 -17.88 -20.72
C ASN A 423 14.29 -18.12 -22.10
N ASP A 424 15.60 -17.94 -22.21
CA ASP A 424 16.38 -18.25 -23.41
C ASP A 424 16.90 -19.69 -23.34
N THR A 425 16.12 -20.60 -23.90
CA THR A 425 16.41 -22.03 -23.86
C THR A 425 17.68 -22.41 -24.62
N GLU A 426 18.08 -21.65 -25.63
CA GLU A 426 19.28 -21.94 -26.41
C GLU A 426 20.53 -21.55 -25.62
N TRP A 427 20.48 -20.42 -24.91
CA TRP A 427 21.54 -20.05 -23.96
C TRP A 427 21.71 -21.10 -22.86
N LEU A 428 20.61 -21.53 -22.21
CA LEU A 428 20.67 -22.56 -21.16
C LEU A 428 21.24 -23.90 -21.67
N LYS A 429 20.91 -24.32 -22.89
CA LYS A 429 21.44 -25.54 -23.50
C LYS A 429 22.94 -25.44 -23.85
N ALA A 430 23.45 -24.24 -24.06
CA ALA A 430 24.87 -24.01 -24.37
C ALA A 430 25.77 -23.96 -23.11
N LEU A 431 25.18 -23.84 -21.91
CA LEU A 431 25.94 -23.77 -20.66
C LEU A 431 26.85 -24.98 -20.43
N PRO A 432 26.42 -26.25 -20.59
CA PRO A 432 27.31 -27.40 -20.41
C PRO A 432 28.59 -27.32 -21.24
N GLU A 433 28.50 -26.92 -22.52
CA GLU A 433 29.65 -26.75 -23.40
C GLU A 433 30.55 -25.57 -22.97
N GLN A 434 29.97 -24.51 -22.41
CA GLN A 434 30.73 -23.40 -21.83
C GLN A 434 31.51 -23.85 -20.59
N PHE A 435 30.87 -24.56 -19.68
CA PHE A 435 31.52 -25.14 -18.50
C PHE A 435 32.63 -26.13 -18.88
N GLU A 436 32.38 -27.01 -19.86
CA GLU A 436 33.37 -27.96 -20.34
C GLU A 436 34.61 -27.26 -20.93
N ARG A 437 34.42 -26.21 -21.73
CA ARG A 437 35.53 -25.40 -22.28
C ARG A 437 36.38 -24.72 -21.21
N LEU A 438 35.78 -24.38 -20.07
CA LEU A 438 36.49 -23.80 -18.92
C LEU A 438 37.12 -24.88 -18.02
N GLY A 439 37.07 -26.16 -18.40
CA GLY A 439 37.61 -27.26 -17.61
C GLY A 439 36.82 -27.52 -16.32
N ALA A 440 35.54 -27.15 -16.29
CA ALA A 440 34.72 -27.32 -15.11
C ALA A 440 34.44 -28.78 -14.80
N ARG A 441 34.45 -29.06 -13.50
CA ARG A 441 33.94 -30.29 -12.92
C ARG A 441 32.50 -30.02 -12.49
N PRO A 442 31.47 -30.52 -13.20
CA PRO A 442 30.08 -30.18 -12.93
C PRO A 442 29.65 -30.47 -11.49
N ASP A 443 30.21 -31.54 -10.90
CA ASP A 443 29.99 -31.94 -9.50
C ASP A 443 30.47 -30.90 -8.48
N ARG A 444 31.30 -29.93 -8.89
CA ARG A 444 31.79 -28.83 -8.05
C ARG A 444 31.07 -27.51 -8.30
N ILE A 445 30.05 -27.48 -9.17
CA ILE A 445 29.33 -26.27 -9.52
C ILE A 445 27.85 -26.40 -9.13
N GLY A 446 27.39 -25.42 -8.36
CA GLY A 446 25.98 -25.17 -8.07
C GLY A 446 25.43 -24.06 -8.97
N LEU A 447 24.20 -24.21 -9.44
CA LEU A 447 23.47 -23.21 -10.20
C LEU A 447 22.24 -22.80 -9.39
N GLU A 448 22.16 -21.53 -9.04
CA GLU A 448 21.03 -20.98 -8.26
C GLU A 448 20.05 -20.30 -9.21
N ILE A 449 18.78 -20.66 -9.11
CA ILE A 449 17.70 -20.13 -9.93
C ILE A 449 16.64 -19.48 -9.05
N VAL A 450 16.30 -18.23 -9.32
CA VAL A 450 15.25 -17.53 -8.58
C VAL A 450 13.87 -18.04 -8.99
N GLU A 451 13.00 -18.31 -8.03
CA GLU A 451 11.66 -18.83 -8.29
C GLU A 451 10.88 -17.97 -9.30
N SER A 452 10.87 -16.64 -9.13
CA SER A 452 10.07 -15.72 -9.94
C SER A 452 10.49 -15.62 -11.41
N ALA A 453 11.65 -16.17 -11.79
CA ALA A 453 12.24 -16.04 -13.12
C ALA A 453 11.56 -16.90 -14.20
N LEU A 454 10.81 -17.93 -13.81
CA LEU A 454 10.30 -18.95 -14.73
C LEU A 454 8.92 -18.59 -15.28
N SER A 455 8.84 -18.24 -16.58
CA SER A 455 7.60 -17.88 -17.27
C SER A 455 7.00 -18.98 -18.16
N ASP A 456 7.84 -19.87 -18.73
CA ASP A 456 7.43 -21.06 -19.51
C ASP A 456 8.01 -22.34 -18.86
N GLU A 457 7.27 -22.88 -17.89
CA GLU A 457 7.73 -23.96 -17.00
C GLU A 457 8.19 -25.22 -17.76
N LYS A 458 7.50 -25.60 -18.83
CA LYS A 458 7.81 -26.85 -19.58
C LYS A 458 9.14 -26.79 -20.31
N LYS A 459 9.46 -25.65 -20.92
CA LYS A 459 10.71 -25.50 -21.68
C LYS A 459 11.92 -25.39 -20.76
N VAL A 460 11.78 -24.64 -19.68
CA VAL A 460 12.87 -24.49 -18.71
C VAL A 460 13.14 -25.80 -17.97
N GLN A 461 12.11 -26.58 -17.68
CA GLN A 461 12.24 -27.91 -17.07
C GLN A 461 13.18 -28.83 -17.87
N HIS A 462 13.07 -28.84 -19.20
CA HIS A 462 13.95 -29.68 -20.04
C HIS A 462 15.41 -29.23 -19.99
N ALA A 463 15.67 -27.92 -20.05
CA ALA A 463 17.03 -27.38 -19.97
C ALA A 463 17.67 -27.62 -18.58
N LEU A 464 16.91 -27.46 -17.50
CA LEU A 464 17.35 -27.79 -16.14
C LEU A 464 17.63 -29.29 -15.99
N PHE A 465 16.83 -30.15 -16.63
CA PHE A 465 17.10 -31.59 -16.65
C PHE A 465 18.43 -31.90 -17.32
N THR A 466 18.74 -31.27 -18.47
CA THR A 466 20.03 -31.44 -19.15
C THR A 466 21.21 -31.00 -18.28
N LEU A 467 21.07 -29.88 -17.54
CA LEU A 467 22.09 -29.42 -16.60
C LEU A 467 22.27 -30.42 -15.43
N LYS A 468 21.17 -30.92 -14.87
CA LYS A 468 21.23 -31.93 -13.82
C LYS A 468 21.91 -33.22 -14.29
N GLU A 469 21.58 -33.72 -15.48
CA GLU A 469 22.20 -34.92 -16.07
C GLU A 469 23.69 -34.70 -16.39
N ALA A 470 24.10 -33.47 -16.70
CA ALA A 470 25.51 -33.12 -16.84
C ALA A 470 26.28 -33.09 -15.51
N GLY A 471 25.59 -33.22 -14.36
CA GLY A 471 26.19 -33.34 -13.04
C GLY A 471 26.17 -32.06 -12.19
N PHE A 472 25.52 -30.99 -12.66
CA PHE A 472 25.39 -29.75 -11.89
C PHE A 472 24.41 -29.89 -10.72
N SER A 473 24.75 -29.29 -9.57
CA SER A 473 23.77 -29.06 -8.51
C SER A 473 22.90 -27.87 -8.91
N ILE A 474 21.59 -27.98 -8.76
CA ILE A 474 20.63 -26.91 -9.08
C ILE A 474 19.83 -26.58 -7.82
N LEU A 475 19.93 -25.35 -7.34
CA LEU A 475 19.21 -24.87 -6.17
C LEU A 475 18.13 -23.88 -6.57
N LEU A 476 16.92 -24.10 -6.06
CA LEU A 476 15.85 -23.11 -6.17
C LEU A 476 16.02 -22.07 -5.06
N ASP A 477 16.21 -20.82 -5.44
CA ASP A 477 16.44 -19.70 -4.55
C ASP A 477 15.14 -18.92 -4.24
N ASP A 478 15.15 -18.18 -3.12
CA ASP A 478 14.04 -17.36 -2.61
C ASP A 478 12.71 -18.13 -2.35
N VAL A 479 12.79 -19.42 -1.98
CA VAL A 479 11.60 -20.27 -1.80
C VAL A 479 10.71 -19.76 -0.66
N GLY A 480 9.43 -19.58 -0.97
CA GLY A 480 8.38 -19.15 -0.03
C GLY A 480 7.87 -17.73 -0.24
N THR A 481 8.47 -16.97 -1.17
CA THR A 481 8.08 -15.57 -1.45
C THR A 481 6.99 -15.41 -2.52
N GLY A 482 6.64 -16.47 -3.26
CA GLY A 482 5.67 -16.47 -4.37
C GLY A 482 4.44 -17.36 -4.15
N GLU A 483 3.37 -17.12 -4.92
CA GLU A 483 2.10 -17.87 -4.83
C GLU A 483 2.16 -19.32 -5.36
N SER A 484 3.30 -19.80 -5.88
CA SER A 484 3.42 -21.11 -6.56
C SER A 484 4.66 -21.95 -6.19
N SER A 485 5.38 -21.63 -5.12
CA SER A 485 6.66 -22.27 -4.76
C SER A 485 6.55 -23.79 -4.60
N LEU A 486 5.45 -24.28 -4.00
CA LEU A 486 5.25 -25.70 -3.71
C LEU A 486 4.98 -26.56 -4.95
N LEU A 487 4.29 -26.01 -5.95
CA LEU A 487 4.02 -26.72 -7.20
C LEU A 487 5.31 -26.86 -8.01
N ARG A 488 6.12 -25.80 -8.06
CA ARG A 488 7.42 -25.77 -8.75
C ARG A 488 8.43 -26.71 -8.13
N LEU A 489 8.46 -26.79 -6.80
CA LEU A 489 9.20 -27.78 -6.03
C LEU A 489 8.85 -29.23 -6.41
N ALA A 490 7.63 -29.47 -6.90
CA ALA A 490 7.18 -30.81 -7.28
C ALA A 490 7.54 -31.20 -8.72
N THR A 491 7.75 -30.22 -9.60
CA THR A 491 7.89 -30.42 -11.05
C THR A 491 9.33 -30.19 -11.55
N LEU A 492 10.08 -29.26 -10.94
CA LEU A 492 11.41 -28.89 -11.41
C LEU A 492 12.48 -29.92 -11.04
N PRO A 493 13.44 -30.23 -11.94
CA PRO A 493 14.52 -31.17 -11.68
C PRO A 493 15.65 -30.48 -10.88
N VAL A 494 15.33 -29.99 -9.68
CA VAL A 494 16.31 -29.38 -8.76
C VAL A 494 17.00 -30.44 -7.90
N THR A 495 18.09 -30.05 -7.25
CA THR A 495 18.82 -30.87 -6.25
C THR A 495 18.69 -30.33 -4.83
N GLY A 496 18.28 -29.06 -4.69
CA GLY A 496 18.08 -28.44 -3.39
C GLY A 496 17.24 -27.17 -3.45
N ILE A 497 16.94 -26.63 -2.28
CA ILE A 497 16.28 -25.35 -2.10
C ILE A 497 17.05 -24.46 -1.14
N LYS A 498 16.95 -23.15 -1.33
CA LYS A 498 17.38 -22.12 -0.38
C LYS A 498 16.12 -21.45 0.20
N ILE A 499 16.02 -21.46 1.53
CA ILE A 499 14.95 -20.81 2.28
C ILE A 499 15.35 -19.36 2.49
N ASP A 500 14.52 -18.45 1.99
CA ASP A 500 14.79 -17.01 2.01
C ASP A 500 15.05 -16.48 3.44
N GLN A 501 16.02 -15.57 3.52
CA GLN A 501 16.45 -14.92 4.76
C GLN A 501 15.31 -14.21 5.50
N ARG A 502 14.23 -13.77 4.84
CA ARG A 502 13.11 -13.11 5.54
C ARG A 502 12.42 -14.09 6.49
N PHE A 503 12.25 -15.35 6.11
CA PHE A 503 11.65 -16.36 6.98
C PHE A 503 12.58 -16.69 8.15
N VAL A 504 13.86 -16.94 7.86
CA VAL A 504 14.86 -17.34 8.86
C VAL A 504 15.08 -16.24 9.90
N ARG A 505 15.20 -14.97 9.47
CA ARG A 505 15.31 -13.83 10.41
C ARG A 505 14.06 -13.65 11.27
N SER A 506 12.88 -13.95 10.73
CA SER A 506 11.61 -13.75 11.43
C SER A 506 11.36 -14.75 12.56
N ILE A 507 12.12 -15.85 12.65
CA ILE A 507 12.01 -16.85 13.74
C ILE A 507 12.11 -16.18 15.13
N ARG A 508 12.95 -15.15 15.28
CA ARG A 508 13.11 -14.44 16.56
C ARG A 508 11.86 -13.63 16.96
N GLU A 509 11.14 -13.12 15.97
CA GLU A 509 10.01 -12.21 16.15
C GLU A 509 8.65 -12.92 16.15
N ASN A 510 8.54 -14.05 15.47
CA ASN A 510 7.38 -14.91 15.50
C ASN A 510 7.82 -16.35 15.23
N PHE A 511 7.67 -17.21 16.24
CA PHE A 511 8.12 -18.59 16.14
C PHE A 511 7.27 -19.46 15.21
N GLU A 512 6.12 -18.97 14.74
CA GLU A 512 5.34 -19.61 13.65
C GLU A 512 6.14 -19.74 12.35
N TYR A 513 7.10 -18.85 12.10
CA TYR A 513 7.98 -18.98 10.94
C TYR A 513 8.84 -20.24 11.01
N LEU A 514 9.13 -20.78 12.20
CA LEU A 514 9.79 -22.08 12.30
C LEU A 514 8.89 -23.21 11.80
N ASP A 515 7.60 -23.23 12.17
CA ASP A 515 6.66 -24.26 11.72
C ASP A 515 6.58 -24.29 10.17
N LEU A 516 6.64 -23.12 9.52
CA LEU A 516 6.70 -22.99 8.06
C LEU A 516 8.02 -23.52 7.48
N ILE A 517 9.16 -23.10 8.03
CA ILE A 517 10.49 -23.56 7.61
C ILE A 517 10.61 -25.08 7.73
N LEU A 518 10.13 -25.66 8.83
CA LEU A 518 10.14 -27.12 9.04
C LEU A 518 9.22 -27.86 8.08
N SER A 519 8.12 -27.24 7.68
CA SER A 519 7.22 -27.81 6.68
C SER A 519 7.88 -27.84 5.29
N LEU A 520 8.57 -26.76 4.90
CA LEU A 520 9.34 -26.70 3.66
C LEU A 520 10.50 -27.71 3.66
N TRP A 521 11.24 -27.78 4.77
CA TRP A 521 12.31 -28.76 4.97
C TRP A 521 11.81 -30.20 4.90
N SER A 522 10.67 -30.51 5.55
CA SER A 522 10.07 -31.85 5.49
C SER A 522 9.69 -32.21 4.05
N LEU A 523 9.17 -31.27 3.27
CA LEU A 523 8.82 -31.51 1.86
C LEU A 523 10.07 -31.74 1.00
N ALA A 524 11.10 -30.92 1.19
CA ALA A 524 12.38 -31.05 0.50
C ALA A 524 13.02 -32.42 0.78
N THR A 525 13.10 -32.80 2.05
CA THR A 525 13.69 -34.07 2.50
C THR A 525 12.95 -35.28 1.94
N GLN A 526 11.62 -35.26 1.91
CA GLN A 526 10.82 -36.34 1.30
C GLN A 526 11.10 -36.53 -0.20
N ARG A 527 11.60 -35.50 -0.88
CA ARG A 527 12.03 -35.55 -2.28
C ARG A 527 13.53 -35.79 -2.45
N GLY A 528 14.27 -35.99 -1.37
CA GLY A 528 15.73 -36.13 -1.39
C GLY A 528 16.45 -34.85 -1.81
N LEU A 529 15.83 -33.68 -1.59
CA LEU A 529 16.40 -32.38 -1.89
C LEU A 529 17.20 -31.85 -0.69
N GLU A 530 18.34 -31.24 -0.96
CA GLU A 530 19.10 -30.47 0.03
C GLU A 530 18.32 -29.21 0.44
N CYS A 531 18.50 -28.77 1.68
CA CYS A 531 17.87 -27.56 2.19
C CYS A 531 18.91 -26.62 2.80
N VAL A 532 19.05 -25.43 2.23
CA VAL A 532 19.92 -24.35 2.73
C VAL A 532 19.04 -23.30 3.41
N ALA A 533 19.37 -22.90 4.63
CA ALA A 533 18.72 -21.78 5.31
C ALA A 533 19.61 -20.53 5.22
N GLU A 534 19.08 -19.45 4.62
CA GLU A 534 19.80 -18.21 4.45
C GLU A 534 19.55 -17.20 5.55
N GLY A 535 20.46 -16.23 5.71
CA GLY A 535 20.28 -15.15 6.69
C GLY A 535 20.40 -15.62 8.14
N VAL A 536 21.18 -16.67 8.39
CA VAL A 536 21.50 -17.13 9.74
C VAL A 536 22.47 -16.15 10.40
N GLU A 537 21.93 -15.20 11.15
CA GLU A 537 22.69 -14.06 11.71
C GLU A 537 23.00 -14.17 13.21
N ASN A 538 22.45 -15.16 13.90
CA ASN A 538 22.62 -15.33 15.35
C ASN A 538 22.85 -16.81 15.69
N GLU A 539 23.66 -17.07 16.70
CA GLU A 539 23.92 -18.38 17.29
C GLU A 539 22.63 -19.10 17.72
N ASP A 540 21.61 -18.38 18.18
CA ASP A 540 20.31 -18.98 18.51
C ASP A 540 19.65 -19.66 17.30
N ILE A 541 19.79 -19.06 16.10
CA ILE A 541 19.22 -19.62 14.86
C ILE A 541 20.10 -20.78 14.37
N VAL A 542 21.42 -20.67 14.56
CA VAL A 542 22.37 -21.77 14.30
C VAL A 542 22.02 -23.00 15.14
N ASP A 543 21.81 -22.83 16.45
CA ASP A 543 21.39 -23.90 17.37
C ASP A 543 19.98 -24.40 17.01
N CYS A 544 19.05 -23.49 16.69
CA CYS A 544 17.68 -23.82 16.27
C CYS A 544 17.60 -24.78 15.10
N LEU A 545 18.23 -24.42 13.97
CA LEU A 545 18.18 -25.19 12.73
C LEU A 545 19.23 -26.31 12.69
N GLY A 546 20.40 -26.08 13.32
CA GLY A 546 21.49 -27.04 13.37
C GLY A 546 21.16 -28.28 14.20
N SER A 547 20.48 -28.13 15.35
CA SER A 547 20.10 -29.27 16.18
C SER A 547 19.05 -30.19 15.53
N ILE A 548 18.29 -29.71 14.54
CA ILE A 548 17.33 -30.52 13.79
C ILE A 548 18.04 -31.52 12.86
N GLY A 549 19.20 -31.12 12.33
CA GLY A 549 19.94 -31.87 11.32
C GLY A 549 19.32 -31.77 9.92
N GLY A 550 20.14 -31.94 8.88
CA GLY A 550 19.68 -31.93 7.49
C GLY A 550 19.45 -30.54 6.88
N PHE A 551 19.77 -29.46 7.60
CA PHE A 551 19.92 -28.12 7.03
C PHE A 551 21.40 -27.82 6.80
N LEU A 552 21.71 -27.20 5.66
CA LEU A 552 22.91 -26.41 5.50
C LEU A 552 22.62 -24.96 5.88
N LEU A 553 23.57 -24.25 6.49
CA LEU A 553 23.35 -22.92 7.03
C LEU A 553 24.26 -21.89 6.33
N GLN A 554 23.65 -20.77 5.93
CA GLN A 554 24.35 -19.63 5.35
C GLN A 554 23.95 -18.33 6.05
N GLY A 555 24.93 -17.55 6.49
CA GLY A 555 24.66 -16.25 7.09
C GLY A 555 25.83 -15.69 7.89
N TYR A 556 25.63 -14.50 8.46
CA TYR A 556 26.69 -13.74 9.11
C TYR A 556 27.10 -14.30 10.48
N ALA A 557 26.34 -15.23 11.06
CA ALA A 557 26.77 -15.98 12.23
C ALA A 557 28.04 -16.82 11.93
N TYR A 558 28.21 -17.24 10.67
CA TYR A 558 29.45 -17.87 10.20
C TYR A 558 30.39 -16.81 9.61
N ALA A 559 30.04 -16.28 8.43
CA ALA A 559 30.87 -15.28 7.78
C ALA A 559 30.06 -14.41 6.80
N LYS A 560 30.56 -13.18 6.60
CA LYS A 560 30.15 -12.34 5.47
C LYS A 560 30.83 -12.82 4.18
N PRO A 561 30.28 -12.48 3.00
CA PRO A 561 30.97 -12.73 1.74
C PRO A 561 32.39 -12.16 1.76
N MET A 562 33.38 -12.96 1.33
CA MET A 562 34.80 -12.64 1.42
C MET A 562 35.55 -12.97 0.12
N PRO A 563 36.69 -12.31 -0.19
CA PRO A 563 37.48 -12.65 -1.37
C PRO A 563 38.00 -14.11 -1.35
N ALA A 564 38.28 -14.68 -2.53
CA ALA A 564 38.71 -16.08 -2.68
C ALA A 564 39.84 -16.50 -1.73
N LYS A 565 40.88 -15.66 -1.56
CA LYS A 565 41.98 -15.94 -0.63
C LYS A 565 41.50 -16.13 0.82
N ALA A 566 40.63 -15.24 1.29
CA ALA A 566 40.07 -15.35 2.64
C ALA A 566 39.17 -16.57 2.78
N MET A 567 38.45 -16.95 1.70
CA MET A 567 37.64 -18.17 1.68
C MET A 567 38.51 -19.43 1.76
N ALA A 568 39.65 -19.48 1.06
CA ALA A 568 40.60 -20.59 1.15
C ALA A 568 41.14 -20.74 2.58
N ASP A 569 41.52 -19.63 3.22
CA ASP A 569 41.99 -19.61 4.61
C ASP A 569 40.86 -20.03 5.59
N TRP A 570 39.62 -19.60 5.33
CA TRP A 570 38.44 -19.99 6.10
C TRP A 570 38.19 -21.50 6.05
N ILE A 571 38.23 -22.12 4.86
CA ILE A 571 38.01 -23.56 4.69
C ILE A 571 39.01 -24.37 5.52
N LEU A 572 40.28 -23.95 5.54
CA LEU A 572 41.34 -24.63 6.28
C LEU A 572 41.17 -24.52 7.79
N THR A 573 40.76 -23.35 8.28
CA THR A 573 40.70 -23.07 9.72
C THR A 573 39.37 -23.43 10.37
N HIS A 574 38.26 -23.38 9.61
CA HIS A 574 36.93 -23.67 10.12
C HIS A 574 36.65 -25.17 10.25
N ALA A 575 37.33 -26.01 9.45
CA ALA A 575 37.20 -27.47 9.52
C ALA A 575 37.60 -28.06 10.88
N ASP A 576 38.37 -27.32 11.69
CA ASP A 576 38.80 -27.70 13.04
C ASP A 576 37.80 -27.28 14.14
N ASN A 577 36.70 -26.60 13.80
CA ASN A 577 35.68 -26.21 14.77
C ASN A 577 34.77 -27.39 15.14
N GLN A 578 34.40 -27.47 16.42
CA GLN A 578 33.58 -28.56 16.92
C GLN A 578 32.21 -28.58 16.22
N PRO A 579 31.72 -29.76 15.79
CA PRO A 579 30.36 -29.91 15.29
C PRO A 579 29.34 -29.42 16.33
N LEU A 580 28.15 -29.02 15.88
CA LEU A 580 27.07 -28.72 16.81
C LEU A 580 26.80 -29.94 17.70
N HIS A 581 26.51 -29.63 18.96
CA HIS A 581 26.36 -30.62 20.03
C HIS A 581 25.15 -31.49 19.75
N ASP A 582 25.19 -32.77 20.13
CA ASP A 582 24.06 -33.70 20.03
C ASP A 582 22.81 -33.22 20.82
N PHE A 583 22.97 -32.17 21.64
CA PHE A 583 21.91 -31.55 22.43
C PHE A 583 21.89 -30.02 22.23
N PRO A 584 20.71 -29.43 22.01
CA PRO A 584 20.57 -27.98 21.82
C PRO A 584 20.99 -27.20 23.07
N ARG A 585 21.62 -26.03 22.87
CA ARG A 585 22.12 -25.17 23.95
C ARG A 585 21.16 -24.04 24.31
N SER A 586 20.24 -23.71 23.41
CA SER A 586 19.23 -22.67 23.59
C SER A 586 17.84 -23.27 23.77
N LEU A 587 16.95 -22.53 24.42
CA LEU A 587 15.52 -22.88 24.48
C LEU A 587 14.89 -22.93 23.07
N TYR A 588 15.42 -22.15 22.12
CA TYR A 588 14.98 -22.18 20.74
C TYR A 588 15.35 -23.50 20.04
N GLY A 589 16.61 -23.94 20.16
CA GLY A 589 17.08 -25.26 19.71
C GLY A 589 16.33 -26.42 20.37
N TRP A 590 16.03 -26.29 21.66
CA TRP A 590 15.27 -27.30 22.39
C TRP A 590 13.86 -27.46 21.82
N TYR A 591 13.12 -26.37 21.66
CA TYR A 591 11.76 -26.45 21.15
C TYR A 591 11.74 -26.84 19.66
N SER A 592 12.65 -26.31 18.84
CA SER A 592 12.72 -26.63 17.40
C SER A 592 12.95 -28.13 17.15
N LEU A 593 13.84 -28.75 17.92
CA LEU A 593 14.11 -30.19 17.84
C LEU A 593 12.89 -31.03 18.23
N HIS A 594 12.07 -30.59 19.20
CA HIS A 594 10.81 -31.26 19.49
C HIS A 594 9.82 -31.18 18.33
N VAL A 595 9.64 -30.00 17.72
CA VAL A 595 8.72 -29.84 16.60
C VAL A 595 9.16 -30.67 15.41
N ALA A 596 10.46 -30.65 15.07
CA ALA A 596 11.01 -31.46 14.00
C ALA A 596 10.78 -32.97 14.24
N ARG A 597 11.03 -33.44 15.47
CA ARG A 597 10.79 -34.84 15.83
C ARG A 597 9.31 -35.24 15.73
N CYS A 598 8.40 -34.36 16.15
CA CYS A 598 6.96 -34.57 15.98
C CYS A 598 6.55 -34.64 14.51
N ILE A 599 7.15 -33.84 13.63
CA ILE A 599 6.91 -33.92 12.17
C ILE A 599 7.41 -35.26 11.62
N SER A 600 8.63 -35.68 11.99
CA SER A 600 9.22 -36.94 11.55
C SER A 600 8.41 -38.16 11.99
N ILE A 601 8.03 -38.23 13.28
CA ILE A 601 7.19 -39.31 13.79
C ILE A 601 5.82 -39.25 13.10
N ARG A 602 5.19 -38.08 12.93
CA ARG A 602 3.90 -37.95 12.22
C ARG A 602 3.98 -38.52 10.80
N ASN A 603 5.04 -38.23 10.06
CA ASN A 603 5.20 -38.72 8.69
C ASN A 603 5.47 -40.24 8.65
N ALA A 604 6.10 -40.79 9.69
CA ALA A 604 6.44 -42.20 9.79
C ALA A 604 5.28 -43.07 10.34
N VAL A 605 4.41 -42.54 11.20
CA VAL A 605 3.31 -43.33 11.81
C VAL A 605 2.40 -44.00 10.76
N PRO A 606 1.98 -43.35 9.66
CA PRO A 606 1.16 -44.00 8.64
C PRO A 606 1.90 -45.03 7.77
N THR A 607 3.22 -44.96 7.68
CA THR A 607 4.02 -45.69 6.68
C THR A 607 4.94 -46.76 7.28
N ALA A 608 5.32 -46.61 8.55
CA ALA A 608 6.30 -47.43 9.24
C ALA A 608 5.92 -47.61 10.73
N SER A 609 4.62 -47.75 11.03
CA SER A 609 4.09 -47.88 12.38
C SER A 609 4.78 -48.94 13.24
N ASP A 610 5.17 -50.05 12.64
CA ASP A 610 5.72 -51.22 13.34
C ASP A 610 7.18 -51.00 13.78
N LEU A 611 7.83 -49.97 13.26
CA LEU A 611 9.19 -49.56 13.62
C LEU A 611 9.22 -48.46 14.70
N LEU A 612 8.06 -47.94 15.09
CA LEU A 612 7.95 -46.84 16.05
C LEU A 612 7.45 -47.32 17.41
N ASP A 613 8.26 -47.14 18.45
CA ASP A 613 7.85 -47.35 19.84
C ASP A 613 7.06 -46.13 20.35
N ILE A 614 5.80 -46.02 19.92
CA ILE A 614 4.89 -44.92 20.28
C ILE A 614 4.59 -44.90 21.79
N GLU A 615 4.67 -46.04 22.49
CA GLU A 615 4.46 -46.12 23.95
C GLU A 615 5.49 -45.29 24.74
N GLN A 616 6.68 -45.03 24.19
CA GLN A 616 7.64 -44.12 24.84
C GLN A 616 7.14 -42.67 24.92
N LEU A 617 6.26 -42.24 24.01
CA LEU A 617 5.72 -40.86 24.01
C LEU A 617 4.78 -40.59 25.18
N LYS A 618 4.22 -41.65 25.78
CA LYS A 618 3.28 -41.58 26.92
C LYS A 618 3.90 -40.97 28.18
N ASP A 619 5.20 -41.15 28.36
CA ASP A 619 5.95 -40.62 29.49
C ASP A 619 7.00 -39.61 29.00
N SER A 620 6.72 -38.32 29.21
CA SER A 620 7.64 -37.24 28.80
C SER A 620 9.02 -37.36 29.44
N LYS A 621 9.18 -38.08 30.56
CA LYS A 621 10.48 -38.34 31.20
C LYS A 621 11.37 -39.26 30.39
N ARG A 622 10.80 -40.04 29.47
CA ARG A 622 11.53 -40.87 28.51
C ARG A 622 11.95 -40.08 27.27
N CYS A 623 11.50 -38.83 27.12
CA CYS A 623 12.01 -37.95 26.09
C CYS A 623 13.49 -37.65 26.38
N PHE A 624 14.37 -37.86 25.40
CA PHE A 624 15.79 -37.52 25.56
C PHE A 624 16.01 -36.02 25.80
N MET A 625 15.03 -35.19 25.46
CA MET A 625 15.00 -33.74 25.73
C MET A 625 14.07 -33.36 26.89
N HIS A 626 13.77 -34.29 27.80
CA HIS A 626 12.93 -33.99 28.97
C HIS A 626 13.45 -32.81 29.78
N THR A 627 14.78 -32.76 29.98
CA THR A 627 15.45 -31.67 30.67
C THR A 627 15.68 -30.48 29.74
N LEU A 628 15.51 -29.27 30.28
CA LEU A 628 15.87 -28.04 29.57
C LEU A 628 17.39 -27.99 29.29
N PRO A 629 17.82 -27.20 28.29
CA PRO A 629 19.23 -27.04 27.93
C PRO A 629 20.14 -26.62 29.09
N PRO A 630 21.41 -27.06 29.08
CA PRO A 630 22.40 -26.61 30.05
C PRO A 630 22.49 -25.07 30.09
N GLY A 631 22.45 -24.50 31.29
CA GLY A 631 22.48 -23.03 31.48
C GLY A 631 21.10 -22.36 31.48
N VAL A 632 20.03 -23.06 31.09
CA VAL A 632 18.65 -22.58 31.19
C VAL A 632 18.08 -22.94 32.56
N LYS A 633 17.60 -21.96 33.32
CA LYS A 633 16.93 -22.21 34.61
C LYS A 633 15.64 -23.01 34.40
N SER A 634 15.39 -23.99 35.28
CA SER A 634 14.15 -24.79 35.29
C SER A 634 12.89 -23.93 35.26
N ASP A 635 11.81 -24.48 34.71
CA ASP A 635 10.54 -23.78 34.57
C ASP A 635 9.38 -24.74 34.71
N GLY A 636 8.69 -24.69 35.84
CA GLY A 636 7.55 -25.57 36.08
C GLY A 636 6.40 -25.38 35.09
N ASN A 637 6.30 -24.23 34.39
CA ASN A 637 5.28 -24.04 33.38
C ASN A 637 5.67 -24.69 32.05
N ILE A 638 6.93 -24.52 31.61
CA ILE A 638 7.43 -25.16 30.38
C ILE A 638 7.43 -26.68 30.55
N GLU A 639 7.89 -27.18 31.69
CA GLU A 639 7.92 -28.62 31.99
C GLU A 639 6.51 -29.25 31.96
N LYS A 640 5.51 -28.57 32.53
CA LYS A 640 4.10 -29.02 32.48
C LYS A 640 3.51 -28.96 31.07
N ALA A 641 3.77 -27.89 30.33
CA ALA A 641 3.30 -27.76 28.95
C ALA A 641 3.95 -28.81 28.04
N HIS A 642 5.23 -29.11 28.25
CA HIS A 642 5.95 -30.17 27.57
C HIS A 642 5.34 -31.55 27.87
N GLU A 643 5.05 -31.86 29.14
CA GLU A 643 4.38 -33.10 29.52
C GLU A 643 2.98 -33.23 28.89
N LYS A 644 2.21 -32.14 28.88
CA LYS A 644 0.89 -32.11 28.25
C LYS A 644 0.97 -32.39 26.75
N TRP A 645 1.89 -31.73 26.05
CA TRP A 645 2.07 -31.94 24.61
C TRP A 645 2.45 -33.38 24.27
N HIS A 646 3.34 -34.02 25.05
CA HIS A 646 3.66 -35.44 24.88
C HIS A 646 2.44 -36.36 25.03
N LYS A 647 1.56 -36.11 26.02
CA LYS A 647 0.33 -36.89 26.21
C LYS A 647 -0.64 -36.72 25.06
N ASP A 648 -0.83 -35.49 24.59
CA ASP A 648 -1.72 -35.20 23.46
C ASP A 648 -1.15 -35.81 22.16
N TYR A 649 0.17 -35.74 21.97
CA TYR A 649 0.85 -36.34 20.82
C TYR A 649 0.77 -37.87 20.81
N PHE A 650 0.95 -38.52 21.97
CA PHE A 650 0.77 -39.96 22.12
C PHE A 650 -0.66 -40.38 21.72
N ARG A 651 -1.68 -39.69 22.23
CA ARG A 651 -3.09 -39.96 21.89
C ARG A 651 -3.34 -39.84 20.38
N PHE A 652 -2.81 -38.79 19.76
CA PHE A 652 -2.89 -38.60 18.31
C PHE A 652 -2.19 -39.74 17.55
N ALA A 653 -0.94 -40.06 17.87
CA ALA A 653 -0.14 -41.07 17.19
C ALA A 653 -0.76 -42.48 17.29
N THR A 654 -1.27 -42.87 18.47
CA THR A 654 -1.97 -44.15 18.67
C THR A 654 -3.23 -44.25 17.81
N MET A 655 -3.97 -43.15 17.64
CA MET A 655 -5.18 -43.14 16.81
C MET A 655 -4.87 -43.32 15.32
N ILE A 656 -3.81 -42.65 14.83
CA ILE A 656 -3.34 -42.82 13.45
C ILE A 656 -2.80 -44.24 13.23
N GLN A 657 -2.03 -44.79 14.18
CA GLN A 657 -1.54 -46.17 14.11
C GLN A 657 -2.68 -47.20 14.05
N ALA A 658 -3.80 -46.92 14.71
CA ALA A 658 -5.01 -47.75 14.63
C ALA A 658 -5.81 -47.58 13.32
N GLY A 659 -5.32 -46.78 12.36
CA GLY A 659 -5.97 -46.51 11.07
C GLY A 659 -7.25 -45.66 11.18
N ARG A 660 -7.41 -44.90 12.26
CA ARG A 660 -8.64 -44.12 12.55
C ARG A 660 -8.43 -42.64 12.28
N ASN A 661 -9.54 -41.93 12.04
CA ASN A 661 -9.53 -40.47 11.95
C ASN A 661 -9.14 -39.88 13.32
N ALA A 662 -8.20 -38.93 13.31
CA ALA A 662 -7.68 -38.27 14.50
C ALA A 662 -7.73 -36.73 14.40
N ALA A 663 -8.62 -36.15 13.58
CA ALA A 663 -8.70 -34.71 13.36
C ALA A 663 -8.91 -33.90 14.65
N ASP A 664 -9.78 -34.37 15.55
CA ASP A 664 -10.02 -33.68 16.83
C ASP A 664 -8.79 -33.76 17.76
N LEU A 665 -8.13 -34.93 17.78
CA LEU A 665 -6.89 -35.13 18.55
C LEU A 665 -5.72 -34.32 17.98
N TRP A 666 -5.72 -34.06 16.68
CA TRP A 666 -4.76 -33.17 16.02
C TRP A 666 -4.94 -31.73 16.51
N ALA A 667 -6.17 -31.23 16.57
CA ALA A 667 -6.46 -29.90 17.09
C ALA A 667 -6.05 -29.76 18.57
N GLU A 668 -6.30 -30.78 19.39
CA GLU A 668 -5.86 -30.82 20.80
C GLU A 668 -4.32 -30.78 20.92
N MET A 669 -3.61 -31.57 20.12
CA MET A 669 -2.15 -31.61 20.08
C MET A 669 -1.55 -30.28 19.59
N GLU A 670 -2.14 -29.67 18.57
CA GLU A 670 -1.68 -28.37 18.07
C GLU A 670 -1.88 -27.27 19.12
N THR A 671 -2.95 -27.35 19.90
CA THR A 671 -3.20 -26.43 21.03
C THR A 671 -2.14 -26.58 22.11
N SER A 672 -1.78 -27.80 22.54
CA SER A 672 -0.69 -27.98 23.53
C SER A 672 0.69 -27.58 23.00
N LYS A 673 0.94 -27.78 21.70
CA LYS A 673 2.15 -27.27 21.04
C LYS A 673 2.22 -25.75 21.10
N GLN A 674 1.12 -25.06 20.79
CA GLN A 674 1.02 -23.59 20.86
C GLN A 674 1.20 -23.07 22.28
N GLU A 675 0.63 -23.74 23.29
CA GLU A 675 0.83 -23.42 24.71
C GLU A 675 2.32 -23.46 25.07
N LEU A 676 3.02 -24.56 24.73
CA LEU A 676 4.46 -24.70 24.97
C LEU A 676 5.27 -23.62 24.24
N ARG A 677 4.95 -23.37 22.97
CA ARG A 677 5.58 -22.32 22.16
C ARG A 677 5.51 -20.97 22.84
N SER A 678 4.32 -20.57 23.29
CA SER A 678 4.08 -19.26 23.91
C SER A 678 4.92 -19.06 25.19
N LEU A 679 5.15 -20.13 25.95
CA LEU A 679 5.97 -20.11 27.17
C LEU A 679 7.45 -20.01 26.83
N VAL A 680 7.92 -20.76 25.83
CA VAL A 680 9.30 -20.68 25.32
C VAL A 680 9.58 -19.28 24.78
N GLU A 681 8.72 -18.75 23.90
CA GLU A 681 8.86 -17.40 23.35
C GLU A 681 8.92 -16.32 24.45
N ARG A 682 8.02 -16.39 25.44
CA ARG A 682 8.01 -15.44 26.55
C ARG A 682 9.32 -15.49 27.33
N LYS A 683 9.81 -16.70 27.63
CA LYS A 683 11.05 -16.88 28.39
C LYS A 683 12.28 -16.37 27.64
N VAL A 684 12.32 -16.55 26.33
CA VAL A 684 13.44 -16.12 25.49
C VAL A 684 13.39 -14.63 25.14
N ARG A 685 12.19 -14.02 25.01
CA ARG A 685 12.05 -12.57 24.74
C ARG A 685 12.33 -11.68 25.95
N THR A 686 12.18 -12.19 27.17
CA THR A 686 12.31 -11.39 28.41
C THR A 686 13.71 -10.76 28.61
N PRO A 687 14.83 -11.43 28.24
CA PRO A 687 16.16 -10.81 28.19
C PRO A 687 16.38 -9.90 26.97
N TYR A 688 15.89 -10.27 25.78
CA TYR A 688 16.10 -9.53 24.52
C TYR A 688 15.49 -8.11 24.54
N LEU A 689 14.36 -7.92 25.23
CA LEU A 689 13.73 -6.60 25.43
C LEU A 689 14.44 -5.71 26.48
N ARG A 690 15.46 -6.22 27.19
CA ARG A 690 16.28 -5.44 28.14
C ARG A 690 17.60 -4.94 27.54
N GLU A 691 18.04 -5.49 26.41
CA GLU A 691 19.27 -5.11 25.70
C GLU A 691 19.02 -4.14 24.52
N LYS A 692 17.76 -3.95 24.12
CA LYS A 692 17.29 -2.82 23.32
C LYS A 692 16.78 -1.72 24.25
#